data_AF-A0AAV0H6X6-F1
#
_entry.id   AF-A0AAV0H6X6-F1
#
_cell.length_a   1.000
_cell.length_b   1.000
_cell.length_c   1.000
_cell.angle_alpha   90.00
_cell.angle_beta   90.00
_cell.angle_gamma   90.00
#
_symmetry.space_group_name_H-M   'P 1'
#
loop_
_entity.id
_entity.type
_entity.pdbx_description
1 polymer ?
#
loop_
_entity_poly.entity_id
_entity_poly.type
_entity_poly.pdbx_seq_one_letter_code
_entity_poly.pdbx_strand_id
1 'polypeptide(L)'
;MSASNLLPPVVGGRAAGDSTVIRRMTLVVPGSQARYPGAGGSFIRAAISRAEDSGSFSSTTLLVKGAPPLASTDDHGNRQVSVKAVVTVRKKMKENVFERIGNQLEHFLNGLGHGISIQLISEEIDPATNSGKYAESRVRGWLPKSSVDPYSYRVEYAAEFKVPQDFGTPGAVFITNLHGSEFFLQEIVVHGFNGGGPYFFPANTWIHSRHDNPESRIIFRNQAYLPAQTPPGIKDLRREDLLSVRGNGKGERKMHDRIFDYDVYNDLGNPDSDQDLVRPVIGGSHEFPYPRRCRTGRPPTKTDELSESRIEKPHPVFVPRDEAFEETKQAAFAAGRLKAVLHNLIPSISASLSDCDIPFICFSDIDMLFNDGFLIRPGPKGTTGFLAKFMNQIWNAGHKMMKYDTPAGIKMDRFSWLRDIEFARQTLAGVNPVIIELLREFPIASKLDPEIYGPPESSLTKEVLEEDLHEMSLEQAMEEKRLFILDYHDMLLPFVEKINSLPGTKSYATRTVFYHTNTGVLRPLAIELSLPPTSSSGGSKRVYTRGHDATSHWLWKLAKAHVCTNDSGVHQLVSHWLRTHACMEPYIIATNRQLSAMHPIYKLLDPHLRYTLEINALARQSLINGGGIIEASFSPGKHAMEVSSAAYKAMWRFDMEALPADLLRRGMAVEDPSTPSGVRLVIEDYPYASDGLLIWSAIQDLVEPYVNHFYPEPNSVKSDFELQSWWDEIRNEGHADKKKESWWPKLDTTHDLSSILTTIIWTASGQHAAINFGQYPFGGYVPNRPTVLRRLMPQDDQPDYEKFLVNPQRFFLSSLPTKLQATKVMAVQDTLSTHSEDEEYLGQAARASVSHWVGNEEVEKLYKGFADRMEEIEKIINLRNKDARMKNRSGAGVPPYELLLPSSGPGVTGRGIPNSISI
;
A
#
# COMPACT_ATOMS: atom_id res chain seq x y z
N MET A 1 68.15 43.67 -12.38
CA MET A 1 68.44 44.09 -10.99
C MET A 1 67.89 42.97 -10.10
N SER A 2 68.70 42.06 -9.54
CA SER A 2 69.61 42.23 -8.38
C SER A 2 68.83 42.72 -7.14
N ALA A 3 68.29 41.89 -6.24
CA ALA A 3 68.56 40.51 -5.78
C ALA A 3 69.73 40.34 -4.77
N SER A 4 69.39 39.80 -3.60
CA SER A 4 70.25 39.32 -2.48
C SER A 4 69.33 38.82 -1.34
N ASN A 5 69.58 37.81 -0.50
CA ASN A 5 70.60 36.75 -0.30
C ASN A 5 70.08 35.86 0.88
N LEU A 6 70.30 34.56 1.11
CA LEU A 6 71.01 33.38 0.56
C LEU A 6 70.09 32.13 0.81
N LEU A 7 70.21 30.88 0.31
CA LEU A 7 71.29 29.98 -0.18
C LEU A 7 72.12 29.26 0.93
N PRO A 8 72.56 27.98 0.78
CA PRO A 8 72.05 26.87 -0.07
C PRO A 8 72.11 25.45 0.66
N PRO A 9 72.53 24.27 0.11
CA PRO A 9 71.83 22.98 0.34
C PRO A 9 72.75 21.76 0.70
N VAL A 10 72.30 20.50 0.49
CA VAL A 10 73.13 19.34 0.04
C VAL A 10 72.25 18.15 -0.45
N VAL A 11 72.82 17.14 -1.12
CA VAL A 11 72.15 16.12 -1.97
C VAL A 11 72.57 14.66 -1.64
N GLY A 12 71.67 13.68 -1.83
CA GLY A 12 71.95 12.22 -1.87
C GLY A 12 70.87 11.37 -1.16
N GLY A 13 70.54 10.12 -1.52
CA GLY A 13 70.99 9.21 -2.60
C GLY A 13 70.06 7.97 -2.72
N ARG A 14 70.35 6.98 -3.59
CA ARG A 14 69.51 5.78 -3.84
C ARG A 14 70.05 4.49 -3.18
N ALA A 15 69.20 3.76 -2.43
CA ALA A 15 69.14 2.30 -2.20
C ALA A 15 67.85 2.02 -1.38
N ALA A 16 67.00 0.99 -1.56
CA ALA A 16 67.16 -0.45 -1.83
C ALA A 16 67.61 -1.27 -0.60
N GLY A 17 66.75 -2.17 -0.08
CA GLY A 17 67.09 -3.11 1.00
C GLY A 17 65.91 -3.54 1.91
N ASP A 18 65.65 -4.84 1.96
CA ASP A 18 64.52 -5.53 2.60
C ASP A 18 64.29 -5.38 4.13
N SER A 19 63.02 -5.63 4.50
CA SER A 19 62.56 -6.31 5.73
C SER A 19 62.68 -5.64 7.12
N THR A 20 61.57 -5.60 7.87
CA THR A 20 61.34 -6.50 9.03
C THR A 20 59.96 -6.35 9.69
N VAL A 21 59.38 -7.51 10.06
CA VAL A 21 58.45 -7.78 11.18
C VAL A 21 57.33 -6.77 11.50
N ILE A 22 56.11 -7.10 11.09
CA ILE A 22 54.87 -6.60 11.72
C ILE A 22 54.72 -7.26 13.11
N ARG A 23 54.77 -6.47 14.19
CA ARG A 23 54.42 -6.95 15.54
C ARG A 23 52.89 -7.10 15.68
N ARG A 24 52.41 -8.34 15.80
CA ARG A 24 51.07 -8.61 16.37
C ARG A 24 51.03 -8.12 17.82
N MET A 25 49.98 -7.39 18.18
CA MET A 25 49.62 -7.15 19.57
C MET A 25 48.17 -7.60 19.77
N THR A 26 48.01 -8.82 20.28
CA THR A 26 46.71 -9.43 20.53
C THR A 26 46.20 -9.00 21.91
N LEU A 27 45.01 -8.42 21.97
CA LEU A 27 44.34 -8.08 23.22
C LEU A 27 42.96 -8.76 23.26
N VAL A 28 42.67 -9.42 24.37
CA VAL A 28 41.59 -10.41 24.50
C VAL A 28 40.37 -9.79 25.20
N VAL A 29 39.18 -10.07 24.68
CA VAL A 29 37.89 -9.81 25.34
C VAL A 29 37.13 -11.17 25.38
N PRO A 30 36.54 -11.57 26.53
CA PRO A 30 36.24 -12.98 26.78
C PRO A 30 34.85 -13.43 26.29
N GLY A 31 34.75 -14.70 25.87
CA GLY A 31 33.47 -15.39 25.66
C GLY A 31 33.00 -16.09 26.94
N SER A 32 31.72 -15.95 27.28
CA SER A 32 31.09 -16.56 28.46
C SER A 32 30.44 -17.91 28.14
N GLN A 33 31.07 -19.00 28.60
CA GLN A 33 30.46 -20.34 28.55
C GLN A 33 29.36 -20.49 29.61
N ALA A 34 28.21 -21.07 29.22
CA ALA A 34 27.21 -21.54 30.17
C ALA A 34 27.72 -22.80 30.91
N ARG A 35 27.53 -22.86 32.22
CA ARG A 35 27.98 -23.99 33.06
C ARG A 35 26.91 -25.07 33.18
N TYR A 36 27.23 -26.29 32.78
CA TYR A 36 26.58 -27.50 33.30
C TYR A 36 27.15 -27.85 34.68
N PRO A 37 26.33 -28.21 35.67
CA PRO A 37 26.75 -28.99 36.84
C PRO A 37 26.50 -30.48 36.62
N GLY A 38 27.50 -31.34 36.90
CA GLY A 38 27.36 -32.80 36.78
C GLY A 38 28.34 -33.59 37.64
N ALA A 39 27.82 -34.29 38.66
CA ALA A 39 28.47 -35.33 39.46
C ALA A 39 27.38 -36.04 40.30
N GLY A 40 27.44 -37.33 40.62
CA GLY A 40 28.36 -38.39 40.17
C GLY A 40 28.24 -39.67 41.03
N GLY A 41 28.33 -40.86 40.43
CA GLY A 41 28.22 -42.18 41.11
C GLY A 41 26.78 -42.64 41.40
N SER A 42 26.48 -43.93 41.62
CA SER A 42 27.34 -45.14 41.63
C SER A 42 26.54 -46.40 41.22
N PHE A 43 27.24 -47.53 40.96
CA PHE A 43 26.69 -48.79 40.43
C PHE A 43 26.07 -49.72 41.50
N ILE A 44 25.05 -50.51 41.12
CA ILE A 44 24.81 -51.90 41.58
C ILE A 44 24.40 -52.78 40.38
N ARG A 45 24.70 -54.09 40.42
CA ARG A 45 24.41 -55.11 39.37
C ARG A 45 23.36 -56.15 39.85
N ALA A 46 22.46 -56.56 38.95
CA ALA A 46 21.99 -57.95 38.72
C ALA A 46 21.03 -57.95 37.50
N ALA A 47 21.01 -58.81 36.46
CA ALA A 47 21.71 -60.05 36.05
C ALA A 47 20.87 -61.36 36.13
N ILE A 48 20.67 -61.99 34.95
CA ILE A 48 20.26 -63.41 34.71
C ILE A 48 18.76 -63.69 35.01
N SER A 49 17.99 -64.45 34.21
CA SER A 49 18.32 -65.57 33.28
C SER A 49 17.57 -65.55 31.93
N ARG A 50 18.03 -66.42 30.99
CA ARG A 50 17.33 -66.88 29.78
C ARG A 50 16.52 -68.15 30.09
N ALA A 51 15.51 -68.43 29.28
CA ALA A 51 15.18 -69.79 28.84
C ALA A 51 14.76 -69.72 27.35
N GLU A 52 15.11 -70.74 26.58
CA GLU A 52 14.76 -70.92 25.15
C GLU A 52 13.91 -72.22 25.03
N ASP A 53 13.59 -72.62 23.79
CA ASP A 53 12.78 -73.80 23.34
C ASP A 53 11.26 -73.64 23.19
N SER A 54 10.54 -74.38 22.32
CA SER A 54 10.71 -74.86 20.92
C SER A 54 9.59 -75.94 20.67
N GLY A 55 9.38 -76.41 19.42
CA GLY A 55 8.79 -77.76 19.20
C GLY A 55 7.26 -77.96 18.98
N SER A 56 6.71 -77.41 17.89
CA SER A 56 5.93 -78.12 16.83
C SER A 56 4.78 -79.16 17.06
N PHE A 57 3.78 -79.10 16.14
CA PHE A 57 2.94 -80.19 15.54
C PHE A 57 1.74 -80.88 16.27
N SER A 58 0.54 -80.63 15.69
CA SER A 58 -0.49 -81.57 15.17
C SER A 58 -1.26 -82.58 16.06
N SER A 59 -2.59 -82.44 16.12
CA SER A 59 -3.60 -83.32 15.45
C SER A 59 -5.05 -82.88 15.82
N THR A 60 -5.99 -82.60 14.90
CA THR A 60 -6.81 -83.46 14.01
C THR A 60 -7.99 -84.17 14.69
N THR A 61 -9.23 -83.81 14.33
CA THR A 61 -10.44 -84.66 14.24
C THR A 61 -11.49 -83.97 13.33
N LEU A 62 -12.45 -84.70 12.76
CA LEU A 62 -13.21 -84.34 11.56
C LEU A 62 -14.70 -83.95 11.76
N LEU A 63 -15.14 -83.06 10.86
CA LEU A 63 -16.48 -82.88 10.26
C LEU A 63 -17.66 -83.77 10.69
N VAL A 64 -18.80 -83.12 10.98
CA VAL A 64 -20.15 -83.58 10.59
C VAL A 64 -20.92 -82.39 9.98
N LYS A 65 -21.82 -82.65 9.01
CA LYS A 65 -22.56 -81.62 8.25
C LYS A 65 -23.86 -81.18 8.94
N GLY A 66 -24.24 -79.92 8.72
CA GLY A 66 -25.61 -79.39 8.91
C GLY A 66 -26.04 -78.58 7.67
N ALA A 67 -27.33 -78.61 7.34
CA ALA A 67 -27.93 -77.90 6.20
C ALA A 67 -28.43 -76.49 6.61
N PRO A 68 -28.67 -75.56 5.65
CA PRO A 68 -28.72 -74.12 5.97
C PRO A 68 -30.09 -73.62 6.46
N PRO A 69 -30.11 -72.57 7.32
CA PRO A 69 -31.25 -71.67 7.45
C PRO A 69 -31.43 -70.81 6.19
N LEU A 70 -32.65 -70.31 6.01
CA LEU A 70 -33.11 -69.56 4.83
C LEU A 70 -32.35 -68.25 4.62
N ALA A 71 -32.38 -67.75 3.39
CA ALA A 71 -31.99 -66.38 3.08
C ALA A 71 -32.84 -65.36 3.87
N SER A 72 -32.21 -64.64 4.78
CA SER A 72 -32.68 -63.31 5.18
C SER A 72 -32.52 -62.37 4.00
N THR A 73 -33.57 -61.66 3.62
CA THR A 73 -33.54 -60.58 2.64
C THR A 73 -32.42 -59.59 2.92
N ASP A 74 -31.71 -59.12 1.90
CA ASP A 74 -30.76 -58.03 2.02
C ASP A 74 -31.46 -56.79 2.60
N ASP A 75 -31.17 -56.49 3.87
CA ASP A 75 -31.44 -55.18 4.43
C ASP A 75 -30.49 -54.20 3.74
N HIS A 76 -31.04 -53.29 2.94
CA HIS A 76 -30.31 -52.13 2.40
C HIS A 76 -30.06 -51.10 3.51
N GLY A 77 -29.48 -51.57 4.62
CA GLY A 77 -29.19 -50.82 5.83
C GLY A 77 -28.27 -49.64 5.51
N ASN A 78 -28.81 -48.43 5.70
CA ASN A 78 -28.21 -47.15 5.38
C ASN A 78 -26.77 -47.03 5.92
N ARG A 79 -25.78 -47.30 5.07
CA ARG A 79 -24.35 -47.31 5.47
C ARG A 79 -23.89 -45.88 5.68
N GLN A 80 -23.42 -45.59 6.89
CA GLN A 80 -22.90 -44.29 7.28
C GLN A 80 -21.38 -44.30 7.35
N VAL A 81 -20.76 -43.19 6.93
CA VAL A 81 -19.32 -42.92 7.03
C VAL A 81 -19.08 -41.93 8.16
N SER A 82 -18.07 -42.20 8.99
CA SER A 82 -17.63 -41.27 10.03
C SER A 82 -16.64 -40.25 9.45
N VAL A 83 -17.06 -38.99 9.43
CA VAL A 83 -16.31 -37.85 8.90
C VAL A 83 -15.93 -36.92 10.04
N LYS A 84 -14.75 -36.30 9.96
CA LYS A 84 -14.25 -35.38 11.00
C LYS A 84 -13.81 -34.06 10.37
N ALA A 85 -14.42 -32.95 10.80
CA ALA A 85 -13.88 -31.61 10.56
C ALA A 85 -12.92 -31.22 11.70
N VAL A 86 -11.83 -30.54 11.33
CA VAL A 86 -10.95 -29.77 12.21
C VAL A 86 -11.20 -28.29 11.92
N VAL A 87 -11.33 -27.49 12.97
CA VAL A 87 -11.72 -26.08 12.90
C VAL A 87 -10.61 -25.23 13.53
N THR A 88 -9.91 -24.45 12.71
CA THR A 88 -8.77 -23.63 13.15
C THR A 88 -9.22 -22.19 13.41
N VAL A 89 -9.25 -21.81 14.69
CA VAL A 89 -9.61 -20.45 15.13
C VAL A 89 -8.35 -19.70 15.58
N ARG A 90 -8.17 -18.46 15.12
CA ARG A 90 -7.12 -17.56 15.61
C ARG A 90 -7.59 -16.85 16.88
N LYS A 91 -6.76 -16.89 17.92
CA LYS A 91 -6.93 -16.11 19.15
C LYS A 91 -6.41 -14.69 19.00
N LYS A 92 -6.88 -13.82 19.88
CA LYS A 92 -6.26 -12.51 20.13
C LYS A 92 -4.81 -12.68 20.57
N MET A 93 -3.92 -11.83 20.06
CA MET A 93 -2.50 -11.82 20.45
C MET A 93 -2.29 -11.23 21.86
N LYS A 94 -3.22 -10.38 22.32
CA LYS A 94 -3.15 -9.64 23.58
C LYS A 94 -4.49 -9.68 24.35
N GLU A 95 -4.84 -10.86 24.88
CA GLU A 95 -6.00 -11.04 25.77
C GLU A 95 -5.81 -10.33 27.13
N ASN A 96 -6.77 -9.50 27.54
CA ASN A 96 -6.86 -8.98 28.91
C ASN A 96 -7.46 -10.02 29.89
N VAL A 97 -7.51 -9.72 31.20
CA VAL A 97 -7.96 -10.70 32.22
C VAL A 97 -9.41 -11.14 32.03
N PHE A 98 -10.31 -10.23 31.64
CA PHE A 98 -11.71 -10.58 31.36
C PHE A 98 -11.84 -11.38 30.06
N GLU A 99 -11.07 -11.04 29.02
CA GLU A 99 -11.01 -11.83 27.78
C GLU A 99 -10.47 -13.24 28.03
N ARG A 100 -9.46 -13.42 28.90
CA ARG A 100 -8.97 -14.76 29.29
C ARG A 100 -10.05 -15.61 29.97
N ILE A 101 -10.86 -15.00 30.84
CA ILE A 101 -11.97 -15.68 31.52
C ILE A 101 -13.10 -15.98 30.52
N GLY A 102 -13.41 -15.05 29.61
CA GLY A 102 -14.34 -15.24 28.50
C GLY A 102 -13.91 -16.40 27.60
N ASN A 103 -12.68 -16.38 27.11
CA ASN A 103 -12.12 -17.43 26.25
C ASN A 103 -12.07 -18.79 26.97
N GLN A 104 -11.83 -18.85 28.29
CA GLN A 104 -11.96 -20.08 29.07
C GLN A 104 -13.41 -20.60 29.15
N LEU A 105 -14.40 -19.70 29.30
CA LEU A 105 -15.82 -20.06 29.26
C LEU A 105 -16.24 -20.51 27.85
N GLU A 106 -15.78 -19.86 26.79
CA GLU A 106 -16.03 -20.24 25.40
C GLU A 106 -15.37 -21.59 25.05
N HIS A 107 -14.15 -21.85 25.52
CA HIS A 107 -13.53 -23.17 25.42
C HIS A 107 -14.34 -24.25 26.16
N PHE A 108 -14.89 -23.95 27.34
CA PHE A 108 -15.77 -24.88 28.07
C PHE A 108 -17.09 -25.13 27.31
N LEU A 109 -17.72 -24.09 26.76
CA LEU A 109 -18.93 -24.20 25.94
C LEU A 109 -18.69 -24.98 24.63
N ASN A 110 -17.52 -24.83 24.00
CA ASN A 110 -17.11 -25.69 22.87
C ASN A 110 -16.81 -27.13 23.31
N GLY A 111 -16.21 -27.33 24.48
CA GLY A 111 -16.06 -28.65 25.10
C GLY A 111 -17.39 -29.40 25.25
N LEU A 112 -18.48 -28.68 25.56
CA LEU A 112 -19.83 -29.22 25.73
C LEU A 112 -20.67 -29.31 24.44
N GLY A 113 -20.23 -28.77 23.31
CA GLY A 113 -21.06 -28.71 22.09
C GLY A 113 -22.15 -27.64 22.12
N HIS A 114 -21.84 -26.47 22.72
CA HIS A 114 -22.72 -25.31 22.80
C HIS A 114 -22.17 -24.03 22.14
N GLY A 115 -20.90 -24.01 21.69
CA GLY A 115 -20.27 -22.81 21.12
C GLY A 115 -20.35 -22.67 19.60
N ILE A 116 -20.07 -23.72 18.82
CA ILE A 116 -20.05 -23.66 17.35
C ILE A 116 -20.87 -24.81 16.74
N SER A 117 -21.84 -24.49 15.87
CA SER A 117 -22.54 -25.45 14.98
C SER A 117 -21.91 -25.41 13.59
N ILE A 118 -21.83 -26.56 12.92
CA ILE A 118 -21.24 -26.72 11.59
C ILE A 118 -22.11 -27.67 10.76
N GLN A 119 -22.48 -27.25 9.55
CA GLN A 119 -23.24 -28.05 8.59
C GLN A 119 -22.44 -28.22 7.31
N LEU A 120 -22.06 -29.46 6.98
CA LEU A 120 -21.44 -29.79 5.70
C LEU A 120 -22.52 -29.82 4.61
N ILE A 121 -22.25 -29.23 3.45
CA ILE A 121 -23.11 -29.26 2.25
C ILE A 121 -22.36 -29.92 1.09
N SER A 122 -23.01 -30.85 0.42
CA SER A 122 -22.48 -31.57 -0.74
C SER A 122 -22.59 -30.78 -2.05
N GLU A 123 -21.68 -31.07 -2.97
CA GLU A 123 -21.77 -30.69 -4.38
C GLU A 123 -22.90 -31.43 -5.12
N GLU A 124 -23.37 -32.56 -4.57
CA GLU A 124 -24.52 -33.33 -5.06
C GLU A 124 -25.86 -32.84 -4.48
N ILE A 125 -26.89 -32.83 -5.33
CA ILE A 125 -28.28 -32.57 -4.92
C ILE A 125 -28.89 -33.80 -4.24
N ASP A 126 -29.64 -33.57 -3.16
CA ASP A 126 -30.62 -34.51 -2.61
C ASP A 126 -31.91 -34.44 -3.45
N PRO A 127 -32.34 -35.55 -4.10
CA PRO A 127 -33.58 -35.58 -4.88
C PRO A 127 -34.86 -35.27 -4.10
N ALA A 128 -34.85 -35.36 -2.76
CA ALA A 128 -36.01 -35.08 -1.91
C ALA A 128 -36.18 -33.59 -1.58
N THR A 129 -35.09 -32.81 -1.52
CA THR A 129 -35.11 -31.37 -1.20
C THR A 129 -34.83 -30.47 -2.41
N ASN A 130 -34.25 -31.02 -3.49
CA ASN A 130 -33.70 -30.26 -4.60
C ASN A 130 -32.65 -29.22 -4.17
N SER A 131 -31.87 -29.53 -3.13
CA SER A 131 -30.75 -28.74 -2.62
C SER A 131 -29.54 -29.66 -2.32
N GLY A 132 -28.37 -29.10 -2.00
CA GLY A 132 -27.20 -29.91 -1.64
C GLY A 132 -27.45 -30.82 -0.43
N LYS A 133 -27.06 -32.10 -0.52
CA LYS A 133 -27.12 -33.07 0.60
C LYS A 133 -26.39 -32.48 1.81
N TYR A 134 -26.95 -32.57 3.01
CA TYR A 134 -26.38 -31.92 4.20
C TYR A 134 -26.22 -32.83 5.43
N ALA A 135 -25.28 -32.46 6.30
CA ALA A 135 -25.10 -33.08 7.61
C ALA A 135 -24.66 -32.03 8.64
N GLU A 136 -25.41 -31.83 9.72
CA GLU A 136 -25.03 -30.96 10.84
C GLU A 136 -24.30 -31.75 11.94
N SER A 137 -23.30 -31.13 12.54
CA SER A 137 -22.73 -31.52 13.82
C SER A 137 -22.33 -30.28 14.63
N ARG A 138 -21.92 -30.48 15.87
CA ARG A 138 -21.38 -29.41 16.71
C ARG A 138 -19.93 -29.69 17.05
N VAL A 139 -19.17 -28.61 17.15
CA VAL A 139 -17.79 -28.64 17.61
C VAL A 139 -17.77 -29.17 19.05
N ARG A 140 -16.91 -30.17 19.31
CA ARG A 140 -16.76 -30.84 20.60
C ARG A 140 -15.30 -31.14 20.89
N GLY A 141 -14.90 -30.84 22.13
CA GLY A 141 -13.57 -31.17 22.63
C GLY A 141 -12.43 -30.35 22.04
N TRP A 142 -11.26 -30.48 22.65
CA TRP A 142 -10.01 -29.87 22.23
C TRP A 142 -9.13 -30.93 21.56
N LEU A 143 -8.46 -30.59 20.46
CA LEU A 143 -7.40 -31.43 19.89
C LEU A 143 -6.03 -30.96 20.43
N PRO A 144 -5.37 -31.72 21.32
CA PRO A 144 -4.05 -31.37 21.82
C PRO A 144 -2.97 -31.69 20.78
N LYS A 145 -2.87 -30.85 19.75
CA LYS A 145 -1.68 -30.77 18.89
C LYS A 145 -1.09 -29.37 18.96
N SER A 146 0.04 -29.25 19.66
CA SER A 146 0.93 -28.11 19.51
C SER A 146 1.60 -28.23 18.14
N SER A 147 1.28 -27.30 17.24
CA SER A 147 1.88 -27.18 15.91
C SER A 147 3.27 -26.52 16.00
N VAL A 148 4.19 -27.15 16.74
CA VAL A 148 5.64 -26.86 16.85
C VAL A 148 6.05 -25.51 17.47
N ASP A 149 5.22 -24.46 17.36
CA ASP A 149 5.57 -23.09 17.78
C ASP A 149 4.71 -22.61 18.98
N PRO A 150 5.33 -22.22 20.12
CA PRO A 150 4.65 -21.53 21.23
C PRO A 150 3.98 -20.19 20.88
N TYR A 151 4.36 -19.56 19.76
CA TYR A 151 3.84 -18.26 19.30
C TYR A 151 2.67 -18.36 18.31
N SER A 152 2.11 -19.55 18.06
CA SER A 152 1.19 -19.77 16.93
C SER A 152 -0.19 -19.10 17.02
N TYR A 153 -0.65 -18.67 18.22
CA TYR A 153 -1.96 -18.05 18.49
C TYR A 153 -3.20 -18.79 17.92
N ARG A 154 -3.10 -20.10 17.69
CA ARG A 154 -4.17 -20.94 17.10
C ARG A 154 -4.82 -21.87 18.14
N VAL A 155 -6.09 -22.20 17.91
CA VAL A 155 -6.77 -23.31 18.58
C VAL A 155 -7.49 -24.17 17.53
N GLU A 156 -7.19 -25.47 17.55
CA GLU A 156 -7.90 -26.49 16.79
C GLU A 156 -9.01 -27.12 17.66
N TYR A 157 -10.21 -27.19 17.09
CA TYR A 157 -11.32 -27.99 17.63
C TYR A 157 -11.75 -29.08 16.63
N ALA A 158 -12.54 -30.05 17.07
CA ALA A 158 -13.09 -31.10 16.22
C ALA A 158 -14.63 -31.02 16.12
N ALA A 159 -15.19 -31.44 14.99
CA ALA A 159 -16.59 -31.85 14.88
C ALA A 159 -16.67 -33.21 14.18
N GLU A 160 -17.43 -34.15 14.73
CA GLU A 160 -17.60 -35.50 14.18
C GLU A 160 -19.00 -35.65 13.57
N PHE A 161 -19.06 -36.18 12.36
CA PHE A 161 -20.26 -36.33 11.55
C PHE A 161 -20.48 -37.81 11.23
N LYS A 162 -21.76 -38.20 11.11
CA LYS A 162 -22.16 -39.42 10.41
C LYS A 162 -22.87 -39.02 9.14
N VAL A 163 -22.23 -39.20 7.99
CA VAL A 163 -22.80 -38.89 6.68
C VAL A 163 -23.25 -40.18 5.99
N PRO A 164 -24.27 -40.17 5.11
CA PRO A 164 -24.55 -41.30 4.22
C PRO A 164 -23.34 -41.68 3.37
N GLN A 165 -23.18 -42.97 3.02
CA GLN A 165 -22.10 -43.42 2.14
C GLN A 165 -22.16 -42.78 0.73
N ASP A 166 -23.36 -42.38 0.30
CA ASP A 166 -23.65 -41.64 -0.93
C ASP A 166 -23.73 -40.11 -0.71
N PHE A 167 -23.18 -39.55 0.36
CA PHE A 167 -23.20 -38.09 0.60
C PHE A 167 -22.55 -37.28 -0.55
N GLY A 168 -21.61 -37.89 -1.29
CA GLY A 168 -20.84 -37.23 -2.33
C GLY A 168 -19.68 -36.39 -1.76
N THR A 169 -19.25 -35.40 -2.53
CA THR A 169 -18.12 -34.52 -2.20
C THR A 169 -18.61 -33.26 -1.46
N PRO A 170 -18.03 -32.89 -0.30
CA PRO A 170 -18.39 -31.63 0.36
C PRO A 170 -17.88 -30.42 -0.43
N GLY A 171 -18.77 -29.47 -0.74
CA GLY A 171 -18.48 -28.26 -1.52
C GLY A 171 -18.56 -26.96 -0.72
N ALA A 172 -19.40 -26.93 0.33
CA ALA A 172 -19.53 -25.79 1.23
C ALA A 172 -19.77 -26.23 2.68
N VAL A 173 -19.57 -25.29 3.60
CA VAL A 173 -19.81 -25.45 5.03
C VAL A 173 -20.55 -24.22 5.55
N PHE A 174 -21.70 -24.40 6.22
CA PHE A 174 -22.23 -23.36 7.09
C PHE A 174 -21.56 -23.45 8.47
N ILE A 175 -21.16 -22.30 9.02
CA ILE A 175 -20.72 -22.17 10.41
C ILE A 175 -21.61 -21.17 11.17
N THR A 176 -22.08 -21.58 12.34
CA THR A 176 -22.88 -20.75 13.25
C THR A 176 -22.12 -20.55 14.57
N ASN A 177 -21.81 -19.30 14.90
CA ASN A 177 -21.19 -18.92 16.16
C ASN A 177 -22.27 -18.65 17.23
N LEU A 178 -22.35 -19.52 18.24
CA LEU A 178 -23.30 -19.43 19.36
C LEU A 178 -22.68 -18.77 20.61
N HIS A 179 -21.46 -18.24 20.52
CA HIS A 179 -20.83 -17.45 21.58
C HIS A 179 -21.38 -16.02 21.63
N GLY A 180 -21.15 -15.34 22.76
CA GLY A 180 -21.47 -13.92 22.94
C GLY A 180 -20.45 -12.95 22.31
N SER A 181 -19.43 -13.46 21.63
CA SER A 181 -18.38 -12.68 20.98
C SER A 181 -18.06 -13.23 19.57
N GLU A 182 -17.45 -12.42 18.71
CA GLU A 182 -16.95 -12.85 17.40
C GLU A 182 -15.61 -13.59 17.50
N PHE A 183 -15.34 -14.50 16.56
CA PHE A 183 -14.02 -15.15 16.43
C PHE A 183 -13.52 -15.15 14.98
N PHE A 184 -12.19 -15.20 14.81
CA PHE A 184 -11.58 -15.28 13.48
C PHE A 184 -11.34 -16.74 13.09
N LEU A 185 -12.09 -17.22 12.10
CA LEU A 185 -11.93 -18.53 11.49
C LEU A 185 -10.82 -18.47 10.43
N GLN A 186 -9.80 -19.31 10.54
CA GLN A 186 -8.74 -19.39 9.53
C GLN A 186 -9.10 -20.38 8.42
N GLU A 187 -9.45 -21.61 8.80
CA GLU A 187 -9.77 -22.71 7.90
C GLU A 187 -10.63 -23.77 8.61
N ILE A 188 -11.34 -24.57 7.80
CA ILE A 188 -11.92 -25.86 8.23
C ILE A 188 -11.32 -26.95 7.33
N VAL A 189 -10.88 -28.06 7.92
CA VAL A 189 -10.28 -29.19 7.19
C VAL A 189 -11.08 -30.45 7.46
N VAL A 190 -11.61 -31.10 6.42
CA VAL A 190 -12.56 -32.22 6.55
C VAL A 190 -11.93 -33.54 6.08
N HIS A 191 -11.93 -34.54 6.97
CA HIS A 191 -11.29 -35.85 6.78
C HIS A 191 -12.33 -36.99 6.83
N GLY A 192 -12.00 -38.14 6.25
CA GLY A 192 -12.73 -39.41 6.45
C GLY A 192 -13.67 -39.83 5.31
N PHE A 193 -13.75 -39.05 4.23
CA PHE A 193 -14.48 -39.46 3.03
C PHE A 193 -13.72 -40.53 2.22
N ASN A 194 -14.46 -41.45 1.60
CA ASN A 194 -13.89 -42.58 0.84
C ASN A 194 -13.18 -42.19 -0.46
N GLY A 195 -13.37 -40.95 -0.96
CA GLY A 195 -12.76 -40.45 -2.20
C GLY A 195 -11.27 -40.12 -2.11
N GLY A 196 -10.71 -40.07 -0.89
CA GLY A 196 -9.31 -39.71 -0.64
C GLY A 196 -9.11 -38.22 -0.35
N GLY A 197 -7.98 -37.91 0.29
CA GLY A 197 -7.59 -36.55 0.67
C GLY A 197 -8.36 -35.94 1.86
N PRO A 198 -7.80 -34.89 2.50
CA PRO A 198 -8.58 -33.91 3.25
C PRO A 198 -9.19 -32.87 2.28
N TYR A 199 -10.39 -32.38 2.59
CA TYR A 199 -10.98 -31.22 1.89
C TYR A 199 -10.72 -29.94 2.69
N PHE A 200 -10.24 -28.89 2.01
CA PHE A 200 -9.87 -27.62 2.62
C PHE A 200 -10.92 -26.53 2.36
N PHE A 201 -11.33 -25.85 3.41
CA PHE A 201 -12.27 -24.74 3.40
C PHE A 201 -11.55 -23.50 4.00
N PRO A 202 -10.70 -22.82 3.21
CA PRO A 202 -10.01 -21.60 3.64
C PRO A 202 -11.05 -20.51 3.91
N ALA A 203 -10.88 -19.79 5.02
CA ALA A 203 -11.90 -18.88 5.53
C ALA A 203 -11.34 -17.48 5.80
N ASN A 204 -10.27 -17.37 6.59
CA ASN A 204 -9.61 -16.13 7.01
C ASN A 204 -10.57 -14.94 7.29
N THR A 205 -11.65 -15.21 8.05
CA THR A 205 -12.80 -14.31 8.16
C THR A 205 -13.38 -14.29 9.58
N TRP A 206 -13.98 -13.18 9.99
CA TRP A 206 -14.64 -13.01 11.28
C TRP A 206 -16.06 -13.56 11.28
N ILE A 207 -16.35 -14.47 12.20
CA ILE A 207 -17.69 -15.03 12.41
C ILE A 207 -18.36 -14.26 13.55
N HIS A 208 -19.29 -13.38 13.18
CA HIS A 208 -20.14 -12.59 14.09
C HIS A 208 -20.87 -13.45 15.12
N SER A 209 -21.25 -12.89 16.27
CA SER A 209 -22.13 -13.63 17.21
C SER A 209 -23.52 -13.81 16.61
N ARG A 210 -24.20 -14.93 16.88
CA ARG A 210 -25.62 -15.08 16.53
C ARG A 210 -26.55 -14.05 17.20
N HIS A 211 -26.05 -13.33 18.21
CA HIS A 211 -26.75 -12.19 18.83
C HIS A 211 -26.62 -10.89 18.01
N ASP A 212 -25.57 -10.76 17.18
CA ASP A 212 -25.36 -9.65 16.25
C ASP A 212 -26.15 -9.88 14.95
N ASN A 213 -25.94 -11.03 14.31
CA ASN A 213 -26.64 -11.46 13.09
C ASN A 213 -27.03 -12.95 13.22
N PRO A 214 -28.32 -13.32 13.09
CA PRO A 214 -28.80 -14.69 13.30
C PRO A 214 -28.40 -15.68 12.18
N GLU A 215 -27.95 -15.19 11.03
CA GLU A 215 -27.54 -15.99 9.86
C GLU A 215 -26.21 -16.73 10.09
N SER A 216 -26.04 -17.86 9.39
CA SER A 216 -24.80 -18.65 9.43
C SER A 216 -23.92 -18.30 8.23
N ARG A 217 -22.60 -18.22 8.43
CA ARG A 217 -21.64 -17.91 7.36
C ARG A 217 -21.46 -19.14 6.46
N ILE A 218 -21.52 -18.94 5.14
CA ILE A 218 -21.08 -19.90 4.14
C ILE A 218 -19.55 -19.82 3.99
N ILE A 219 -18.85 -20.95 4.04
CA ILE A 219 -17.45 -21.10 3.66
C ILE A 219 -17.38 -22.15 2.53
N PHE A 220 -16.82 -21.79 1.38
CA PHE A 220 -16.67 -22.70 0.24
C PHE A 220 -15.36 -23.49 0.31
N ARG A 221 -15.29 -24.61 -0.44
CA ARG A 221 -14.03 -25.34 -0.62
C ARG A 221 -13.00 -24.46 -1.37
N ASN A 222 -11.71 -24.72 -1.17
CA ASN A 222 -10.61 -24.01 -1.84
C ASN A 222 -10.71 -23.99 -3.38
N GLN A 223 -11.30 -25.02 -3.97
CA GLN A 223 -11.51 -25.20 -5.41
C GLN A 223 -12.05 -23.94 -6.11
N ALA A 224 -11.35 -23.50 -7.17
CA ALA A 224 -11.85 -22.48 -8.07
C ALA A 224 -12.91 -23.02 -9.05
N TYR A 225 -13.97 -22.23 -9.29
CA TYR A 225 -15.06 -22.52 -10.23
C TYR A 225 -15.55 -21.25 -10.93
N LEU A 226 -15.68 -21.26 -12.26
CA LEU A 226 -16.50 -20.29 -12.99
C LEU A 226 -17.99 -20.45 -12.62
N PRO A 227 -18.86 -19.44 -12.79
CA PRO A 227 -20.27 -19.56 -12.43
C PRO A 227 -20.99 -20.73 -13.11
N ALA A 228 -20.68 -20.97 -14.40
CA ALA A 228 -21.21 -22.09 -15.18
C ALA A 228 -20.69 -23.47 -14.75
N GLN A 229 -19.55 -23.54 -14.04
CA GLN A 229 -18.95 -24.76 -13.51
C GLN A 229 -19.41 -25.08 -12.08
N THR A 230 -20.13 -24.15 -11.42
CA THR A 230 -20.55 -24.31 -10.01
C THR A 230 -21.38 -25.58 -9.81
N PRO A 231 -20.95 -26.51 -8.93
CA PRO A 231 -21.65 -27.77 -8.72
C PRO A 231 -23.11 -27.58 -8.27
N PRO A 232 -24.05 -28.44 -8.71
CA PRO A 232 -25.48 -28.19 -8.51
C PRO A 232 -25.90 -28.02 -7.05
N GLY A 233 -25.36 -28.81 -6.11
CA GLY A 233 -25.72 -28.77 -4.69
C GLY A 233 -25.34 -27.48 -3.96
N ILE A 234 -24.40 -26.69 -4.50
CA ILE A 234 -23.95 -25.40 -3.91
C ILE A 234 -24.25 -24.19 -4.80
N LYS A 235 -25.01 -24.36 -5.88
CA LYS A 235 -25.27 -23.32 -6.88
C LYS A 235 -26.09 -22.14 -6.33
N ASP A 236 -27.10 -22.42 -5.51
CA ASP A 236 -27.89 -21.38 -4.83
C ASP A 236 -27.08 -20.67 -3.73
N LEU A 237 -26.24 -21.39 -2.99
CA LEU A 237 -25.34 -20.83 -1.98
C LEU A 237 -24.38 -19.78 -2.56
N ARG A 238 -23.86 -20.02 -3.77
CA ARG A 238 -23.01 -19.05 -4.49
C ARG A 238 -23.72 -17.70 -4.71
N ARG A 239 -25.02 -17.74 -5.02
CA ARG A 239 -25.85 -16.53 -5.19
C ARG A 239 -26.18 -15.89 -3.84
N GLU A 240 -26.46 -16.70 -2.82
CA GLU A 240 -26.86 -16.23 -1.48
C GLU A 240 -25.72 -15.50 -0.75
N ASP A 241 -24.49 -16.01 -0.81
CA ASP A 241 -23.31 -15.33 -0.28
C ASP A 241 -23.10 -13.96 -0.94
N LEU A 242 -23.14 -13.90 -2.28
CA LEU A 242 -23.05 -12.63 -3.03
C LEU A 242 -24.17 -11.65 -2.69
N LEU A 243 -25.40 -12.11 -2.45
CA LEU A 243 -26.51 -11.25 -2.01
C LEU A 243 -26.31 -10.72 -0.58
N SER A 244 -25.79 -11.55 0.33
CA SER A 244 -25.45 -11.14 1.70
C SER A 244 -24.35 -10.05 1.70
N VAL A 245 -23.31 -10.22 0.86
CA VAL A 245 -22.18 -9.28 0.73
C VAL A 245 -22.58 -7.96 0.04
N ARG A 246 -23.58 -7.95 -0.85
CA ARG A 246 -24.15 -6.71 -1.44
C ARG A 246 -25.05 -5.94 -0.46
N GLY A 247 -25.74 -6.64 0.45
CA GLY A 247 -26.78 -6.05 1.28
C GLY A 247 -27.93 -5.47 0.44
N ASN A 248 -28.48 -4.32 0.88
CA ASN A 248 -29.73 -3.76 0.33
C ASN A 248 -29.70 -2.24 0.06
N GLY A 249 -28.52 -1.63 0.03
CA GLY A 249 -28.33 -0.18 -0.20
C GLY A 249 -28.79 0.74 0.93
N LYS A 250 -29.25 0.21 2.08
CA LYS A 250 -29.93 0.99 3.13
C LYS A 250 -29.31 0.78 4.51
N GLY A 251 -29.68 1.70 5.41
CA GLY A 251 -29.25 1.72 6.81
C GLY A 251 -27.80 2.16 7.03
N GLU A 252 -27.47 2.37 8.30
CA GLU A 252 -26.11 2.58 8.80
C GLU A 252 -25.40 1.22 8.94
N ARG A 253 -24.14 1.16 8.49
CA ARG A 253 -23.31 -0.04 8.60
C ARG A 253 -22.83 -0.29 10.03
N LYS A 254 -22.83 -1.55 10.45
CA LYS A 254 -22.38 -1.98 11.78
C LYS A 254 -21.02 -2.67 11.69
N MET A 255 -20.24 -2.68 12.77
CA MET A 255 -18.85 -3.15 12.74
C MET A 255 -18.71 -4.63 12.37
N HIS A 256 -19.77 -5.44 12.57
CA HIS A 256 -19.85 -6.84 12.15
C HIS A 256 -20.40 -7.04 10.72
N ASP A 257 -20.86 -5.99 10.03
CA ASP A 257 -21.37 -6.10 8.65
C ASP A 257 -20.24 -6.49 7.69
N ARG A 258 -20.58 -7.28 6.67
CA ARG A 258 -19.74 -7.54 5.48
C ARG A 258 -20.37 -6.97 4.22
N ILE A 259 -21.08 -5.86 4.35
CA ILE A 259 -21.84 -5.23 3.27
C ILE A 259 -20.93 -4.25 2.54
N PHE A 260 -20.53 -4.61 1.32
CA PHE A 260 -19.77 -3.79 0.39
C PHE A 260 -20.75 -3.03 -0.51
N ASP A 261 -20.65 -1.69 -0.53
CA ASP A 261 -21.55 -0.83 -1.28
C ASP A 261 -20.90 0.56 -1.53
N TYR A 262 -21.43 1.32 -2.49
CA TYR A 262 -20.81 2.57 -2.95
C TYR A 262 -21.46 3.82 -2.34
N ASP A 263 -20.65 4.86 -2.13
CA ASP A 263 -21.11 6.21 -1.78
C ASP A 263 -20.11 7.27 -2.26
N VAL A 264 -20.50 8.55 -2.25
CA VAL A 264 -19.66 9.70 -2.64
C VAL A 264 -18.82 10.20 -1.47
N TYR A 265 -17.78 11.00 -1.73
CA TYR A 265 -16.97 11.63 -0.66
C TYR A 265 -17.71 12.86 -0.10
N ASN A 266 -18.75 12.58 0.70
CA ASN A 266 -19.52 13.54 1.50
C ASN A 266 -19.28 13.39 3.02
N ASP A 267 -18.35 12.53 3.43
CA ASP A 267 -17.97 12.28 4.84
C ASP A 267 -16.73 13.08 5.30
N LEU A 268 -16.19 13.95 4.42
CA LEU A 268 -14.98 14.73 4.68
C LEU A 268 -15.23 16.04 5.43
N GLY A 269 -16.42 16.64 5.33
CA GLY A 269 -16.77 17.88 6.00
C GLY A 269 -17.13 17.70 7.49
N ASN A 270 -17.27 18.82 8.21
CA ASN A 270 -17.89 18.81 9.54
C ASN A 270 -18.72 20.09 9.82
N PRO A 271 -19.75 20.39 9.00
CA PRO A 271 -20.51 21.63 9.06
C PRO A 271 -21.29 21.80 10.38
N ASP A 272 -21.70 20.69 11.03
CA ASP A 272 -22.31 20.70 12.36
C ASP A 272 -21.38 21.16 13.48
N SER A 273 -20.06 21.22 13.24
CA SER A 273 -19.05 21.65 14.21
C SER A 273 -18.49 23.04 13.94
N ASP A 274 -18.27 23.40 12.68
CA ASP A 274 -17.70 24.70 12.28
C ASP A 274 -17.99 24.98 10.79
N GLN A 275 -18.33 26.22 10.47
CA GLN A 275 -18.55 26.69 9.09
C GLN A 275 -17.26 26.59 8.25
N ASP A 276 -16.08 26.78 8.85
CA ASP A 276 -14.80 26.63 8.15
C ASP A 276 -14.44 25.16 7.83
N LEU A 277 -15.25 24.20 8.30
CA LEU A 277 -15.14 22.76 8.00
C LEU A 277 -16.19 22.27 6.99
N VAL A 278 -16.99 23.15 6.39
CA VAL A 278 -17.85 22.83 5.23
C VAL A 278 -16.97 22.47 4.02
N ARG A 279 -17.23 21.33 3.36
CA ARG A 279 -16.52 20.91 2.14
C ARG A 279 -17.52 20.49 1.06
N PRO A 280 -17.23 20.70 -0.23
CA PRO A 280 -18.10 20.22 -1.31
C PRO A 280 -18.17 18.68 -1.29
N VAL A 281 -19.31 18.13 -1.71
CA VAL A 281 -19.44 16.70 -1.99
C VAL A 281 -18.63 16.37 -3.24
N ILE A 282 -17.69 15.43 -3.10
CA ILE A 282 -16.80 15.01 -4.19
C ILE A 282 -17.26 13.65 -4.74
N GLY A 283 -17.51 13.60 -6.05
CA GLY A 283 -18.18 12.49 -6.75
C GLY A 283 -19.67 12.73 -6.95
N GLY A 284 -20.23 12.21 -8.05
CA GLY A 284 -21.66 12.30 -8.37
C GLY A 284 -22.08 13.57 -9.12
N SER A 285 -21.14 14.44 -9.48
CA SER A 285 -21.41 15.68 -10.22
C SER A 285 -20.44 15.89 -11.38
N HIS A 286 -20.80 16.75 -12.33
CA HIS A 286 -19.91 17.15 -13.43
C HIS A 286 -18.86 18.19 -12.99
N GLU A 287 -19.12 18.95 -11.92
CA GLU A 287 -18.18 19.92 -11.35
C GLU A 287 -17.07 19.19 -10.59
N PHE A 288 -17.46 18.29 -9.68
CA PHE A 288 -16.58 17.46 -8.86
C PHE A 288 -16.78 15.96 -9.14
N PRO A 289 -16.34 15.43 -10.30
CA PRO A 289 -16.37 13.99 -10.57
C PRO A 289 -15.29 13.25 -9.76
N TYR A 290 -15.57 12.03 -9.31
CA TYR A 290 -14.61 11.23 -8.52
C TYR A 290 -14.92 9.73 -8.53
N PRO A 291 -13.94 8.85 -8.21
CA PRO A 291 -14.23 7.48 -7.78
C PRO A 291 -15.19 7.44 -6.59
N ARG A 292 -15.95 6.35 -6.44
CA ARG A 292 -16.76 6.09 -5.24
C ARG A 292 -15.94 5.47 -4.12
N ARG A 293 -16.37 5.71 -2.89
CA ARG A 293 -15.82 5.10 -1.67
C ARG A 293 -16.76 4.06 -1.07
N CYS A 294 -16.29 3.31 -0.10
CA CYS A 294 -17.10 2.36 0.66
C CYS A 294 -18.19 3.11 1.46
N ARG A 295 -19.44 2.75 1.23
CA ARG A 295 -20.62 3.30 1.90
C ARG A 295 -20.58 2.98 3.39
N THR A 296 -20.83 3.99 4.21
CA THR A 296 -20.97 3.87 5.67
C THR A 296 -22.40 4.09 6.14
N GLY A 297 -23.16 4.96 5.46
CA GLY A 297 -24.61 5.09 5.65
C GLY A 297 -25.06 5.65 7.00
N ARG A 298 -24.18 6.38 7.72
CA ARG A 298 -24.54 7.18 8.89
C ARG A 298 -25.57 8.25 8.45
N PRO A 299 -26.38 8.82 9.36
CA PRO A 299 -27.31 9.88 8.99
C PRO A 299 -26.58 11.11 8.41
N PRO A 300 -27.26 11.99 7.64
CA PRO A 300 -26.73 13.28 7.24
C PRO A 300 -26.38 14.18 8.44
N THR A 301 -25.66 15.28 8.18
CA THR A 301 -25.49 16.35 9.18
C THR A 301 -26.78 17.12 9.40
N LYS A 302 -26.88 17.88 10.49
CA LYS A 302 -28.06 18.72 10.79
C LYS A 302 -28.08 20.02 9.99
N THR A 303 -26.92 20.44 9.48
CA THR A 303 -26.72 21.71 8.79
C THR A 303 -26.66 21.57 7.26
N ASP A 304 -26.27 20.39 6.76
CA ASP A 304 -26.30 20.01 5.34
C ASP A 304 -26.79 18.56 5.18
N GLU A 305 -27.91 18.39 4.46
CA GLU A 305 -28.50 17.09 4.15
C GLU A 305 -27.68 16.27 3.14
N LEU A 306 -26.74 16.90 2.42
CA LEU A 306 -25.87 16.23 1.44
C LEU A 306 -24.61 15.64 2.09
N SER A 307 -24.11 16.24 3.17
CA SER A 307 -22.97 15.75 3.97
C SER A 307 -23.36 14.59 4.89
N GLU A 308 -22.59 13.49 4.89
CA GLU A 308 -22.75 12.41 5.87
C GLU A 308 -22.17 12.86 7.22
N SER A 309 -22.88 12.62 8.34
CA SER A 309 -22.38 12.97 9.67
C SER A 309 -21.01 12.36 9.95
N ARG A 310 -20.07 13.16 10.48
CA ARG A 310 -18.68 12.74 10.66
C ARG A 310 -18.47 11.98 11.97
N ILE A 311 -17.81 10.84 11.91
CA ILE A 311 -17.49 10.00 13.08
C ILE A 311 -16.12 10.37 13.65
N GLU A 312 -16.12 11.05 14.78
CA GLU A 312 -14.89 11.52 15.44
C GLU A 312 -14.21 10.47 16.33
N LYS A 313 -12.90 10.64 16.46
CA LYS A 313 -12.01 9.77 17.24
C LYS A 313 -12.40 9.77 18.72
N PRO A 314 -12.25 8.64 19.44
CA PRO A 314 -11.48 7.44 19.09
C PRO A 314 -12.24 6.37 18.30
N HIS A 315 -13.51 6.60 17.93
CA HIS A 315 -14.34 5.61 17.26
C HIS A 315 -13.83 5.30 15.84
N PRO A 316 -13.85 4.03 15.40
CA PRO A 316 -13.48 3.66 14.03
C PRO A 316 -14.57 4.07 13.02
N VAL A 317 -14.15 4.36 11.79
CA VAL A 317 -15.06 4.38 10.63
C VAL A 317 -15.45 2.93 10.30
N PHE A 318 -16.63 2.69 9.74
CA PHE A 318 -16.96 1.36 9.23
C PHE A 318 -16.18 1.05 7.95
N VAL A 319 -15.63 -0.17 7.91
CA VAL A 319 -15.36 -0.95 6.70
C VAL A 319 -15.91 -2.36 6.90
N PRO A 320 -16.18 -3.14 5.83
CA PRO A 320 -16.60 -4.53 5.95
C PRO A 320 -15.67 -5.33 6.88
N ARG A 321 -16.24 -6.15 7.78
CA ARG A 321 -15.52 -6.67 8.96
C ARG A 321 -14.16 -7.33 8.69
N ASP A 322 -13.98 -7.97 7.54
CA ASP A 322 -12.74 -8.67 7.16
C ASP A 322 -11.66 -7.74 6.58
N GLU A 323 -12.04 -6.55 6.10
CA GLU A 323 -11.13 -5.53 5.53
C GLU A 323 -10.44 -4.69 6.61
N ALA A 324 -11.04 -4.64 7.80
CA ALA A 324 -10.46 -4.00 8.97
C ALA A 324 -9.15 -4.68 9.37
N PHE A 325 -8.11 -3.88 9.62
CA PHE A 325 -6.77 -4.34 10.00
C PHE A 325 -6.78 -5.49 11.03
N GLU A 326 -5.91 -6.49 10.85
CA GLU A 326 -5.73 -7.56 11.84
C GLU A 326 -5.00 -7.05 13.10
N GLU A 327 -5.03 -7.80 14.21
CA GLU A 327 -4.44 -7.34 15.48
C GLU A 327 -2.96 -6.96 15.40
N THR A 328 -2.17 -7.57 14.50
CA THR A 328 -0.77 -7.22 14.28
C THR A 328 -0.64 -5.85 13.62
N LYS A 329 -1.34 -5.61 12.51
CA LYS A 329 -1.41 -4.29 11.82
C LYS A 329 -2.03 -3.23 12.75
N GLN A 330 -3.12 -3.54 13.45
CA GLN A 330 -3.70 -2.66 14.47
C GLN A 330 -2.71 -2.34 15.59
N ALA A 331 -1.91 -3.30 16.06
CA ALA A 331 -0.89 -3.05 17.08
C ALA A 331 0.28 -2.21 16.54
N ALA A 332 0.73 -2.44 15.30
CA ALA A 332 1.72 -1.60 14.64
C ALA A 332 1.23 -0.15 14.45
N PHE A 333 -0.06 0.04 14.14
CA PHE A 333 -0.68 1.36 14.02
C PHE A 333 -0.96 2.01 15.38
N ALA A 334 -1.43 1.25 16.37
CA ALA A 334 -1.86 1.75 17.69
C ALA A 334 -0.71 1.95 18.70
N ALA A 335 0.31 1.10 18.66
CA ALA A 335 1.46 1.15 19.56
C ALA A 335 2.78 1.53 18.85
N GLY A 336 2.86 1.39 17.53
CA GLY A 336 4.02 1.79 16.73
C GLY A 336 3.95 3.24 16.26
N ARG A 337 3.21 3.51 15.17
CA ARG A 337 3.27 4.81 14.45
C ARG A 337 1.90 5.47 14.22
N LEU A 338 1.12 5.16 13.18
CA LEU A 338 0.09 6.12 12.68
C LEU A 338 -0.94 6.60 13.72
N LYS A 339 -1.57 5.70 14.46
CA LYS A 339 -2.60 6.11 15.43
C LYS A 339 -1.96 6.86 16.61
N ALA A 340 -0.76 6.48 17.02
CA ALA A 340 0.02 7.23 18.02
C ALA A 340 0.42 8.62 17.50
N VAL A 341 0.82 8.72 16.23
CA VAL A 341 1.15 9.99 15.55
C VAL A 341 -0.08 10.90 15.47
N LEU A 342 -1.20 10.39 14.95
CA LEU A 342 -2.43 11.15 14.73
C LEU A 342 -3.14 11.56 16.04
N HIS A 343 -3.17 10.69 17.06
CA HIS A 343 -3.96 10.93 18.28
C HIS A 343 -3.15 11.54 19.43
N ASN A 344 -1.87 11.18 19.57
CA ASN A 344 -1.05 11.63 20.70
C ASN A 344 0.00 12.65 20.25
N LEU A 345 0.80 12.32 19.23
CA LEU A 345 1.93 13.14 18.84
C LEU A 345 1.51 14.47 18.20
N ILE A 346 0.69 14.47 17.14
CA ILE A 346 0.33 15.68 16.38
C ILE A 346 -0.44 16.72 17.24
N PRO A 347 -1.40 16.33 18.10
CA PRO A 347 -2.00 17.25 19.06
C PRO A 347 -0.98 17.80 20.07
N SER A 348 -0.02 16.99 20.52
CA SER A 348 1.03 17.45 21.43
C SER A 348 2.16 18.26 20.76
N ILE A 349 2.55 17.99 19.51
CA ILE A 349 3.42 18.87 18.70
C ILE A 349 2.74 20.24 18.60
N SER A 350 1.44 20.26 18.28
CA SER A 350 0.64 21.49 18.24
C SER A 350 0.66 22.19 19.60
N ALA A 351 0.30 21.51 20.70
CA ALA A 351 0.36 22.09 22.05
C ALA A 351 1.78 22.50 22.53
N SER A 352 2.84 22.02 21.88
CA SER A 352 4.23 22.40 22.15
C SER A 352 4.71 23.60 21.32
N LEU A 353 4.15 23.78 20.12
CA LEU A 353 4.61 24.75 19.12
C LEU A 353 3.58 25.83 18.76
N SER A 354 2.31 25.75 19.18
CA SER A 354 1.31 26.81 18.89
C SER A 354 1.72 28.17 19.44
N ASP A 355 2.31 28.21 20.64
CA ASP A 355 2.86 29.43 21.25
C ASP A 355 4.12 29.95 20.52
N CYS A 356 4.66 29.16 19.59
CA CYS A 356 6.01 29.27 19.04
C CYS A 356 6.05 28.86 17.55
N ASP A 357 4.98 29.11 16.76
CA ASP A 357 4.90 28.64 15.38
C ASP A 357 5.72 29.53 14.43
N ILE A 358 7.03 29.40 14.57
CA ILE A 358 8.04 30.21 13.89
C ILE A 358 8.56 29.50 12.63
N PRO A 359 9.05 30.26 11.63
CA PRO A 359 9.91 29.72 10.59
C PRO A 359 11.20 29.13 11.18
N PHE A 360 11.89 28.32 10.39
CA PHE A 360 13.29 28.01 10.62
C PHE A 360 14.13 29.30 10.44
N ILE A 361 15.09 29.57 11.34
CA ILE A 361 15.90 30.79 11.31
C ILE A 361 17.23 30.55 10.57
N CYS A 362 17.76 29.33 10.67
CA CYS A 362 18.97 28.83 10.00
C CYS A 362 18.81 27.34 9.68
N PHE A 363 19.69 26.75 8.85
CA PHE A 363 19.61 25.32 8.51
C PHE A 363 19.82 24.41 9.73
N SER A 364 20.61 24.84 10.73
CA SER A 364 20.79 24.05 11.96
C SER A 364 19.50 23.87 12.76
N ASP A 365 18.52 24.77 12.66
CA ASP A 365 17.19 24.55 13.26
C ASP A 365 16.47 23.31 12.66
N ILE A 366 16.77 22.98 11.40
CA ILE A 366 16.25 21.79 10.70
C ILE A 366 17.09 20.57 11.10
N ASP A 367 18.43 20.71 11.12
CA ASP A 367 19.33 19.63 11.53
C ASP A 367 19.08 19.18 12.99
N MET A 368 18.66 20.10 13.87
CA MET A 368 18.25 19.79 15.25
C MET A 368 17.10 18.79 15.34
N LEU A 369 16.21 18.71 14.36
CA LEU A 369 15.12 17.72 14.32
C LEU A 369 15.65 16.27 14.25
N PHE A 370 16.85 16.08 13.68
CA PHE A 370 17.50 14.77 13.52
C PHE A 370 18.67 14.53 14.46
N ASN A 371 19.30 15.59 15.01
CA ASN A 371 20.44 15.46 15.91
C ASN A 371 20.02 15.36 17.37
N ASP A 372 19.24 16.33 17.83
CA ASP A 372 18.86 16.47 19.23
C ASP A 372 17.41 16.00 19.43
N GLY A 373 16.52 16.45 18.56
CA GLY A 373 15.08 16.32 18.66
C GLY A 373 14.42 17.53 19.34
N PHE A 374 13.11 17.43 19.60
CA PHE A 374 12.34 18.46 20.30
C PHE A 374 11.57 17.90 21.50
N LEU A 375 11.27 18.76 22.48
CA LEU A 375 10.52 18.41 23.68
C LEU A 375 9.00 18.41 23.40
N ILE A 376 8.33 17.32 23.77
CA ILE A 376 6.87 17.24 23.76
C ILE A 376 6.29 17.78 25.09
N ARG A 377 5.37 18.74 25.03
CA ARG A 377 4.44 19.05 26.12
C ARG A 377 3.21 18.13 26.07
N PRO A 378 2.69 17.62 27.21
CA PRO A 378 1.41 16.92 27.21
C PRO A 378 0.29 17.84 26.70
N GLY A 379 -0.64 17.27 25.92
CA GLY A 379 -1.77 18.01 25.35
C GLY A 379 -2.75 18.57 26.41
N PRO A 380 -3.71 19.42 25.99
CA PRO A 380 -4.68 20.04 26.89
C PRO A 380 -5.52 19.02 27.68
N LYS A 381 -5.91 19.40 28.90
CA LYS A 381 -6.43 18.50 29.94
C LYS A 381 -7.83 17.94 29.62
N GLY A 382 -7.88 16.77 28.97
CA GLY A 382 -9.11 15.98 28.80
C GLY A 382 -9.03 14.51 29.21
N THR A 383 -7.84 13.89 29.18
CA THR A 383 -7.68 12.44 29.38
C THR A 383 -7.62 12.04 30.87
N THR A 384 -8.73 11.53 31.41
CA THR A 384 -8.77 10.86 32.72
C THR A 384 -8.63 9.33 32.57
N GLY A 385 -8.25 8.64 33.66
CA GLY A 385 -8.11 7.17 33.68
C GLY A 385 -6.67 6.66 33.50
N PHE A 386 -6.53 5.41 33.03
CA PHE A 386 -5.25 4.69 32.92
C PHE A 386 -4.19 5.43 32.09
N LEU A 387 -4.62 6.14 31.04
CA LEU A 387 -3.80 7.03 30.21
C LEU A 387 -3.01 8.05 31.04
N ALA A 388 -3.59 8.66 32.07
CA ALA A 388 -2.89 9.62 32.92
C ALA A 388 -1.79 8.94 33.77
N LYS A 389 -1.97 7.69 34.18
CA LYS A 389 -0.93 6.92 34.88
C LYS A 389 0.20 6.48 33.93
N PHE A 390 -0.14 6.07 32.71
CA PHE A 390 0.84 5.70 31.69
C PHE A 390 1.68 6.91 31.24
N MET A 391 1.03 8.05 30.96
CA MET A 391 1.71 9.32 30.66
C MET A 391 2.58 9.80 31.82
N ASN A 392 2.13 9.67 33.07
CA ASN A 392 2.95 9.99 34.25
C ASN A 392 4.13 9.01 34.43
N GLN A 393 4.00 7.73 34.09
CA GLN A 393 5.15 6.80 34.06
C GLN A 393 6.15 7.14 32.96
N ILE A 394 5.69 7.57 31.78
CA ILE A 394 6.56 8.05 30.71
C ILE A 394 7.26 9.35 31.12
N TRP A 395 6.55 10.28 31.75
CA TRP A 395 7.09 11.55 32.24
C TRP A 395 8.14 11.35 33.35
N ASN A 396 7.86 10.46 34.30
CA ASN A 396 8.78 10.10 35.37
C ASN A 396 9.99 9.26 34.90
N ALA A 397 10.00 8.79 33.66
CA ALA A 397 11.14 8.12 33.03
C ALA A 397 12.14 9.11 32.37
N GLY A 398 11.91 10.42 32.51
CA GLY A 398 12.77 11.49 31.98
C GLY A 398 12.26 12.07 30.67
N HIS A 399 12.74 13.28 30.34
CA HIS A 399 12.31 14.04 29.17
C HIS A 399 12.63 13.30 27.85
N LYS A 400 11.66 12.57 27.30
CA LYS A 400 11.80 11.96 25.97
C LYS A 400 11.71 13.02 24.87
N MET A 401 12.86 13.29 24.25
CA MET A 401 12.97 14.06 23.01
C MET A 401 12.41 13.26 21.83
N MET A 402 11.64 13.90 20.95
CA MET A 402 11.29 13.35 19.64
C MET A 402 12.42 13.62 18.66
N LYS A 403 13.10 12.57 18.22
CA LYS A 403 14.24 12.61 17.30
C LYS A 403 13.91 11.82 16.05
N TYR A 404 14.12 12.43 14.90
CA TYR A 404 13.90 11.84 13.58
C TYR A 404 15.18 11.19 13.03
N ASP A 405 15.04 10.13 12.22
CA ASP A 405 16.17 9.54 11.51
C ASP A 405 16.56 10.39 10.29
N THR A 406 17.85 10.65 10.11
CA THR A 406 18.33 11.45 8.96
C THR A 406 18.11 10.69 7.64
N PRO A 407 17.35 11.24 6.66
CA PRO A 407 17.10 10.56 5.40
C PRO A 407 18.39 10.20 4.66
N ALA A 408 18.42 9.03 4.02
CA ALA A 408 19.65 8.42 3.50
C ALA A 408 20.45 9.33 2.56
N GLY A 409 19.78 10.06 1.66
CA GLY A 409 20.44 11.04 0.78
C GLY A 409 21.15 12.16 1.53
N ILE A 410 20.49 12.74 2.54
CA ILE A 410 21.06 13.82 3.38
C ILE A 410 22.19 13.30 4.28
N LYS A 411 22.10 12.03 4.70
CA LYS A 411 23.16 11.34 5.48
C LYS A 411 24.42 11.06 4.64
N MET A 412 24.27 10.84 3.33
CA MET A 412 25.40 10.64 2.40
C MET A 412 25.95 11.96 1.83
N ASP A 413 25.08 12.91 1.50
CA ASP A 413 25.43 14.28 1.07
C ASP A 413 24.37 15.27 1.61
N ARG A 414 24.73 16.00 2.67
CA ARG A 414 23.90 17.02 3.32
C ARG A 414 23.55 18.21 2.42
N PHE A 415 24.26 18.39 1.31
CA PHE A 415 24.07 19.46 0.34
C PHE A 415 23.41 18.97 -0.97
N SER A 416 23.08 17.68 -1.06
CA SER A 416 22.51 17.04 -2.26
C SER A 416 21.32 17.80 -2.84
N TRP A 417 20.38 18.21 -1.98
CA TRP A 417 19.16 18.97 -2.31
C TRP A 417 19.42 20.34 -2.98
N LEU A 418 20.60 20.93 -2.81
CA LEU A 418 20.96 22.19 -3.48
C LEU A 418 21.27 21.96 -4.98
N ARG A 419 21.72 20.76 -5.35
CA ARG A 419 22.26 20.42 -6.68
C ARG A 419 21.15 20.36 -7.72
N ASP A 420 21.37 20.99 -8.87
CA ASP A 420 20.40 20.99 -9.98
C ASP A 420 20.20 19.62 -10.61
N ILE A 421 21.25 18.80 -10.63
CA ILE A 421 21.21 17.40 -11.07
C ILE A 421 20.34 16.57 -10.12
N GLU A 422 20.36 16.81 -8.81
CA GLU A 422 19.53 16.04 -7.86
C GLU A 422 18.04 16.39 -7.98
N PHE A 423 17.73 17.68 -8.12
CA PHE A 423 16.38 18.17 -8.42
C PHE A 423 15.82 17.53 -9.70
N ALA A 424 16.62 17.47 -10.78
CA ALA A 424 16.20 16.79 -12.01
C ALA A 424 16.12 15.26 -11.86
N ARG A 425 17.09 14.61 -11.21
CA ARG A 425 17.14 13.16 -10.98
C ARG A 425 15.92 12.66 -10.21
N GLN A 426 15.39 13.44 -9.27
CA GLN A 426 14.17 13.08 -8.52
C GLN A 426 12.90 13.00 -9.40
N THR A 427 12.89 13.56 -10.61
CA THR A 427 11.80 13.36 -11.59
C THR A 427 11.81 11.96 -12.25
N LEU A 428 12.95 11.25 -12.20
CA LEU A 428 13.11 9.88 -12.72
C LEU A 428 13.26 8.82 -11.62
N ALA A 429 13.74 9.23 -10.43
CA ALA A 429 14.22 8.35 -9.38
C ALA A 429 14.02 8.92 -7.96
N GLY A 430 13.03 9.81 -7.79
CA GLY A 430 12.55 10.32 -6.50
C GLY A 430 11.23 9.68 -6.09
N VAL A 431 10.45 10.40 -5.28
CA VAL A 431 9.12 9.95 -4.78
C VAL A 431 7.97 10.19 -5.76
N ASN A 432 8.13 11.07 -6.75
CA ASN A 432 7.11 11.34 -7.78
C ASN A 432 7.64 11.10 -9.21
N PRO A 433 8.19 9.91 -9.54
CA PRO A 433 8.92 9.68 -10.79
C PRO A 433 7.98 9.45 -12.00
N VAL A 434 6.73 9.95 -11.95
CA VAL A 434 5.61 9.53 -12.80
C VAL A 434 4.95 10.65 -13.62
N ILE A 435 5.41 11.91 -13.46
CA ILE A 435 4.81 13.07 -14.14
C ILE A 435 5.62 13.56 -15.33
N ILE A 436 6.97 13.57 -15.24
CA ILE A 436 7.83 14.12 -16.30
C ILE A 436 7.53 13.49 -17.68
N GLU A 437 7.46 14.33 -18.70
CA GLU A 437 7.13 13.95 -20.07
C GLU A 437 8.10 14.56 -21.08
N LEU A 438 8.10 14.01 -22.30
CA LEU A 438 8.86 14.54 -23.43
C LEU A 438 8.27 15.89 -23.87
N LEU A 439 9.11 16.90 -24.10
CA LEU A 439 8.66 18.17 -24.68
C LEU A 439 8.40 17.97 -26.19
N ARG A 440 7.13 17.72 -26.54
CA ARG A 440 6.70 17.38 -27.91
C ARG A 440 6.53 18.59 -28.83
N GLU A 441 6.16 19.74 -28.29
CA GLU A 441 5.68 20.91 -29.04
C GLU A 441 6.34 22.20 -28.52
N PHE A 442 6.66 23.13 -29.42
CA PHE A 442 7.22 24.43 -29.09
C PHE A 442 6.73 25.48 -30.12
N PRO A 443 6.37 26.72 -29.71
CA PRO A 443 6.32 27.25 -28.34
C PRO A 443 5.31 26.49 -27.45
N ILE A 444 5.60 26.41 -26.16
CA ILE A 444 4.73 25.74 -25.19
C ILE A 444 3.45 26.56 -25.02
N ALA A 445 2.28 25.92 -25.12
CA ALA A 445 0.98 26.58 -25.03
C ALA A 445 0.05 25.92 -23.99
N SER A 446 -0.60 26.76 -23.19
CA SER A 446 -1.68 26.39 -22.27
C SER A 446 -2.96 26.03 -23.02
N LYS A 447 -3.67 25.02 -22.52
CA LYS A 447 -4.99 24.55 -22.99
C LYS A 447 -6.15 25.14 -22.16
N LEU A 448 -5.84 25.92 -21.12
CA LEU A 448 -6.82 26.71 -20.38
C LEU A 448 -7.39 27.86 -21.22
N ASP A 449 -8.61 28.27 -20.89
CA ASP A 449 -9.35 29.35 -21.55
C ASP A 449 -8.58 30.69 -21.56
N PRO A 450 -8.19 31.24 -22.72
CA PRO A 450 -7.46 32.49 -22.81
C PRO A 450 -8.24 33.74 -22.35
N GLU A 451 -9.58 33.72 -22.36
CA GLU A 451 -10.39 34.83 -21.85
C GLU A 451 -10.34 34.93 -20.32
N ILE A 452 -10.08 33.81 -19.64
CA ILE A 452 -9.99 33.72 -18.18
C ILE A 452 -8.52 33.80 -17.71
N TYR A 453 -7.60 33.09 -18.38
CA TYR A 453 -6.22 32.89 -17.92
C TYR A 453 -5.18 33.67 -18.72
N GLY A 454 -5.59 34.46 -19.72
CA GLY A 454 -4.71 35.27 -20.56
C GLY A 454 -4.04 34.47 -21.69
N PRO A 455 -3.07 35.07 -22.40
CA PRO A 455 -2.44 34.45 -23.58
C PRO A 455 -1.94 33.03 -23.29
N PRO A 456 -2.22 32.03 -24.15
CA PRO A 456 -1.88 30.64 -23.89
C PRO A 456 -0.36 30.39 -23.89
N GLU A 457 0.41 31.18 -24.63
CA GLU A 457 1.86 31.00 -24.84
C GLU A 457 2.65 31.11 -23.52
N SER A 458 3.55 30.16 -23.28
CA SER A 458 4.54 30.22 -22.20
C SER A 458 5.57 31.33 -22.46
N SER A 459 6.07 31.95 -21.39
CA SER A 459 7.20 32.88 -21.43
C SER A 459 8.56 32.19 -21.61
N LEU A 460 8.60 30.85 -21.69
CA LEU A 460 9.80 30.07 -22.03
C LEU A 460 10.12 30.22 -23.52
N THR A 461 10.91 31.24 -23.88
CA THR A 461 11.29 31.51 -25.28
C THR A 461 12.43 30.59 -25.76
N LYS A 462 12.66 30.56 -27.08
CA LYS A 462 13.69 29.73 -27.70
C LYS A 462 15.09 30.10 -27.19
N GLU A 463 15.36 31.39 -27.11
CA GLU A 463 16.65 31.98 -26.73
C GLU A 463 17.04 31.53 -25.31
N VAL A 464 16.09 31.59 -24.37
CA VAL A 464 16.29 31.21 -22.96
C VAL A 464 16.57 29.70 -22.80
N LEU A 465 16.09 28.87 -23.72
CA LEU A 465 16.39 27.44 -23.71
C LEU A 465 17.74 27.14 -24.38
N GLU A 466 18.06 27.79 -25.50
CA GLU A 466 19.30 27.57 -26.27
C GLU A 466 20.58 28.03 -25.56
N GLU A 467 20.51 29.03 -24.65
CA GLU A 467 21.65 29.45 -23.79
C GLU A 467 22.40 28.28 -23.13
N ASP A 468 21.70 27.19 -22.84
CA ASP A 468 22.21 26.05 -22.07
C ASP A 468 22.05 24.69 -22.83
N LEU A 469 22.02 24.69 -24.17
CA LEU A 469 21.97 23.44 -24.96
C LEU A 469 23.32 22.91 -25.50
N HIS A 470 24.44 23.60 -25.22
CA HIS A 470 25.80 23.13 -25.55
C HIS A 470 25.98 22.77 -27.04
N GLU A 471 25.95 23.80 -27.90
CA GLU A 471 26.16 23.71 -29.37
C GLU A 471 25.05 22.99 -30.17
N MET A 472 23.98 22.54 -29.52
CA MET A 472 22.77 21.98 -30.15
C MET A 472 21.64 23.03 -30.21
N SER A 473 20.90 23.10 -31.33
CA SER A 473 19.71 23.97 -31.42
C SER A 473 18.49 23.37 -30.71
N LEU A 474 17.49 24.20 -30.43
CA LEU A 474 16.22 23.76 -29.84
C LEU A 474 15.57 22.65 -30.69
N GLU A 475 15.51 22.83 -32.00
CA GLU A 475 14.93 21.88 -32.94
C GLU A 475 15.66 20.53 -32.91
N GLN A 476 17.00 20.55 -32.91
CA GLN A 476 17.83 19.35 -32.82
C GLN A 476 17.61 18.62 -31.48
N ALA A 477 17.50 19.37 -30.38
CA ALA A 477 17.23 18.80 -29.06
C ALA A 477 15.81 18.21 -28.94
N MET A 478 14.83 18.71 -29.70
CA MET A 478 13.50 18.11 -29.83
C MET A 478 13.51 16.86 -30.73
N GLU A 479 14.18 16.91 -31.89
CA GLU A 479 14.30 15.80 -32.84
C GLU A 479 15.02 14.59 -32.21
N GLU A 480 16.13 14.83 -31.51
CA GLU A 480 16.86 13.79 -30.74
C GLU A 480 16.14 13.38 -29.43
N LYS A 481 14.93 13.91 -29.16
CA LYS A 481 14.13 13.62 -27.95
C LYS A 481 14.87 13.86 -26.63
N ARG A 482 15.60 14.97 -26.55
CA ARG A 482 16.41 15.37 -25.38
C ARG A 482 15.75 16.39 -24.49
N LEU A 483 14.68 17.05 -24.93
CA LEU A 483 13.95 18.00 -24.10
C LEU A 483 12.78 17.31 -23.39
N PHE A 484 12.69 17.55 -22.08
CA PHE A 484 11.65 17.01 -21.21
C PHE A 484 11.04 18.15 -20.39
N ILE A 485 9.78 18.01 -20.01
CA ILE A 485 9.03 19.01 -19.25
C ILE A 485 8.33 18.39 -18.03
N LEU A 486 8.29 19.16 -16.96
CA LEU A 486 7.42 18.96 -15.80
C LEU A 486 6.44 20.14 -15.79
N ASP A 487 5.23 19.92 -16.30
CA ASP A 487 4.19 20.95 -16.43
C ASP A 487 3.11 20.77 -15.34
N TYR A 488 2.98 21.78 -14.49
CA TYR A 488 1.93 21.94 -13.49
C TYR A 488 1.08 23.20 -13.70
N HIS A 489 1.30 23.94 -14.80
CA HIS A 489 0.60 25.17 -15.10
C HIS A 489 -0.90 24.94 -15.24
N ASP A 490 -1.31 24.13 -16.23
CA ASP A 490 -2.73 24.00 -16.60
C ASP A 490 -3.58 23.35 -15.50
N MET A 491 -2.99 22.45 -14.70
CA MET A 491 -3.71 21.80 -13.60
C MET A 491 -3.84 22.69 -12.35
N LEU A 492 -2.83 23.52 -12.03
CA LEU A 492 -2.80 24.28 -10.77
C LEU A 492 -3.21 25.75 -10.94
N LEU A 493 -3.04 26.37 -12.11
CA LEU A 493 -3.39 27.79 -12.33
C LEU A 493 -4.85 28.13 -11.95
N PRO A 494 -5.86 27.27 -12.24
CA PRO A 494 -7.25 27.50 -11.79
C PRO A 494 -7.43 27.56 -10.26
N PHE A 495 -6.45 27.07 -9.48
CA PHE A 495 -6.45 27.07 -8.03
C PHE A 495 -5.49 28.10 -7.40
N VAL A 496 -4.59 28.71 -8.18
CA VAL A 496 -3.55 29.61 -7.63
C VAL A 496 -4.16 30.82 -6.89
N GLU A 497 -5.25 31.41 -7.38
CA GLU A 497 -5.92 32.50 -6.66
C GLU A 497 -6.54 32.04 -5.35
N LYS A 498 -7.34 30.94 -5.38
CA LYS A 498 -7.91 30.31 -4.18
C LYS A 498 -6.83 30.04 -3.13
N ILE A 499 -5.72 29.43 -3.54
CA ILE A 499 -4.56 29.12 -2.69
C ILE A 499 -3.90 30.40 -2.15
N ASN A 500 -3.68 31.40 -3.01
CA ASN A 500 -3.04 32.64 -2.61
C ASN A 500 -3.93 33.52 -1.72
N SER A 501 -5.24 33.31 -1.70
CA SER A 501 -6.15 33.93 -0.72
C SER A 501 -5.96 33.40 0.70
N LEU A 502 -5.47 32.16 0.87
CA LEU A 502 -5.34 31.52 2.17
C LEU A 502 -4.19 32.13 3.01
N PRO A 503 -4.36 32.21 4.35
CA PRO A 503 -3.29 32.59 5.25
C PRO A 503 -2.20 31.50 5.28
N GLY A 504 -0.94 31.90 5.40
CA GLY A 504 0.17 30.96 5.63
C GLY A 504 0.55 30.03 4.47
N THR A 505 0.03 30.23 3.26
CA THR A 505 0.46 29.54 2.02
C THR A 505 0.47 30.51 0.84
N LYS A 506 1.39 30.31 -0.12
CA LYS A 506 1.50 31.03 -1.40
C LYS A 506 2.08 30.09 -2.46
N SER A 507 1.54 30.14 -3.67
CA SER A 507 1.90 29.28 -4.79
C SER A 507 1.93 30.05 -6.12
N TYR A 508 2.69 29.49 -7.05
CA TYR A 508 2.54 29.68 -8.50
C TYR A 508 2.01 28.37 -9.09
N ALA A 509 1.56 28.42 -10.34
CA ALA A 509 1.54 27.24 -11.20
C ALA A 509 2.85 27.24 -12.01
N THR A 510 3.47 26.09 -12.25
CA THR A 510 4.87 26.04 -12.70
C THR A 510 5.11 25.17 -13.93
N ARG A 511 6.09 25.54 -14.76
CA ARG A 511 6.70 24.67 -15.78
C ARG A 511 8.19 24.58 -15.55
N THR A 512 8.79 23.41 -15.76
CA THR A 512 10.26 23.25 -15.76
C THR A 512 10.69 22.47 -16.99
N VAL A 513 11.63 23.01 -17.77
CA VAL A 513 12.22 22.31 -18.91
C VAL A 513 13.59 21.75 -18.54
N PHE A 514 13.86 20.51 -18.95
CA PHE A 514 15.08 19.76 -18.70
C PHE A 514 15.70 19.29 -20.02
N TYR A 515 17.04 19.24 -20.06
CA TYR A 515 17.83 18.68 -21.15
C TYR A 515 18.49 17.36 -20.71
N HIS A 516 18.31 16.30 -21.52
CA HIS A 516 19.00 15.03 -21.36
C HIS A 516 20.36 15.07 -22.05
N THR A 517 21.39 15.27 -21.23
CA THR A 517 22.77 15.46 -21.69
C THR A 517 23.35 14.20 -22.34
N ASN A 518 24.34 14.37 -23.22
CA ASN A 518 25.20 13.30 -23.74
C ASN A 518 25.93 12.48 -22.65
N THR A 519 25.81 12.84 -21.37
CA THR A 519 26.38 12.10 -20.25
C THR A 519 25.38 11.17 -19.54
N GLY A 520 24.11 11.12 -19.99
CA GLY A 520 23.07 10.22 -19.44
C GLY A 520 22.30 10.77 -18.24
N VAL A 521 22.38 12.08 -17.97
CA VAL A 521 21.67 12.74 -16.86
C VAL A 521 20.84 13.93 -17.36
N LEU A 522 19.71 14.18 -16.69
CA LEU A 522 18.91 15.38 -16.88
C LEU A 522 19.56 16.60 -16.20
N ARG A 523 19.43 17.77 -16.83
CA ARG A 523 19.79 19.07 -16.27
C ARG A 523 18.64 20.06 -16.48
N PRO A 524 18.20 20.83 -15.46
CA PRO A 524 17.17 21.84 -15.65
C PRO A 524 17.75 23.04 -16.42
N LEU A 525 17.00 23.53 -17.40
CA LEU A 525 17.31 24.73 -18.18
C LEU A 525 16.70 25.96 -17.50
N ALA A 526 15.36 26.00 -17.45
CA ALA A 526 14.58 27.14 -16.99
C ALA A 526 13.30 26.70 -16.27
N ILE A 527 12.78 27.58 -15.41
CA ILE A 527 11.51 27.42 -14.68
C ILE A 527 10.61 28.62 -14.99
N GLU A 528 9.39 28.35 -15.47
CA GLU A 528 8.31 29.33 -15.51
C GLU A 528 7.52 29.29 -14.20
N LEU A 529 7.29 30.45 -13.61
CA LEU A 529 6.37 30.66 -12.49
C LEU A 529 5.22 31.56 -12.96
N SER A 530 3.99 31.06 -12.88
CA SER A 530 2.78 31.73 -13.37
C SER A 530 1.76 31.98 -12.27
N LEU A 531 1.20 33.19 -12.28
CA LEU A 531 0.01 33.61 -11.56
C LEU A 531 -1.15 33.78 -12.55
N PRO A 532 -2.41 33.74 -12.10
CA PRO A 532 -3.53 34.18 -12.93
C PRO A 532 -3.38 35.68 -13.26
N PRO A 533 -3.91 36.16 -14.39
CA PRO A 533 -3.90 37.59 -14.72
C PRO A 533 -4.62 38.42 -13.65
N THR A 534 -4.12 39.62 -13.37
CA THR A 534 -4.87 40.61 -12.58
C THR A 534 -4.92 41.94 -13.35
N SER A 535 -5.98 42.72 -13.11
CA SER A 535 -6.21 44.02 -13.76
C SER A 535 -5.20 45.12 -13.38
N SER A 536 -4.19 44.80 -12.58
CA SER A 536 -3.25 45.75 -11.97
C SER A 536 -1.78 45.33 -12.00
N SER A 537 -1.42 44.16 -12.57
CA SER A 537 -0.04 43.65 -12.57
C SER A 537 0.59 43.58 -13.95
N GLY A 538 1.87 44.00 -14.03
CA GLY A 538 2.69 43.84 -15.23
C GLY A 538 3.32 42.45 -15.28
N GLY A 539 2.79 41.56 -16.13
CA GLY A 539 3.34 40.24 -16.40
C GLY A 539 2.98 39.17 -15.36
N SER A 540 1.99 38.34 -15.68
CA SER A 540 1.52 37.24 -14.84
C SER A 540 2.41 35.98 -14.87
N LYS A 541 3.25 35.83 -15.91
CA LYS A 541 4.21 34.73 -16.10
C LYS A 541 5.64 35.25 -16.05
N ARG A 542 6.55 34.52 -15.40
CA ARG A 542 7.97 34.90 -15.26
C ARG A 542 8.89 33.68 -15.36
N VAL A 543 10.02 33.84 -16.04
CA VAL A 543 11.02 32.77 -16.20
C VAL A 543 12.25 33.05 -15.33
N TYR A 544 12.77 31.99 -14.73
CA TYR A 544 14.01 31.97 -13.96
C TYR A 544 14.96 30.92 -14.56
N THR A 545 16.23 31.28 -14.71
CA THR A 545 17.33 30.37 -15.09
C THR A 545 18.33 30.24 -13.94
N ARG A 546 19.37 29.41 -14.10
CA ARG A 546 20.39 29.18 -13.07
C ARG A 546 21.24 30.41 -12.72
N GLY A 547 21.35 31.37 -13.63
CA GLY A 547 22.07 32.62 -13.43
C GLY A 547 23.59 32.48 -13.28
N HIS A 548 24.27 33.62 -13.09
CA HIS A 548 25.73 33.73 -13.05
C HIS A 548 26.25 34.54 -11.84
N ASP A 549 25.37 34.95 -10.93
CA ASP A 549 25.69 35.80 -9.78
C ASP A 549 25.00 35.29 -8.49
N ALA A 550 25.32 35.93 -7.35
CA ALA A 550 24.81 35.51 -6.05
C ALA A 550 23.29 35.70 -5.89
N THR A 551 22.71 36.74 -6.48
CA THR A 551 21.29 37.07 -6.40
C THR A 551 20.49 36.08 -7.26
N SER A 552 20.86 35.92 -8.54
CA SER A 552 20.19 34.97 -9.45
C SER A 552 20.28 33.53 -8.95
N HIS A 553 21.41 33.11 -8.38
CA HIS A 553 21.56 31.79 -7.74
C HIS A 553 20.57 31.53 -6.58
N TRP A 554 20.18 32.56 -5.82
CA TRP A 554 19.18 32.41 -4.75
C TRP A 554 17.74 32.53 -5.27
N LEU A 555 17.47 33.35 -6.30
CA LEU A 555 16.19 33.35 -7.00
C LEU A 555 15.90 31.99 -7.64
N TRP A 556 16.89 31.37 -8.29
CA TRP A 556 16.80 30.03 -8.84
C TRP A 556 16.42 28.97 -7.79
N LYS A 557 16.98 29.04 -6.56
CA LYS A 557 16.61 28.13 -5.46
C LYS A 557 15.16 28.31 -5.03
N LEU A 558 14.65 29.54 -4.97
CA LEU A 558 13.24 29.81 -4.67
C LEU A 558 12.32 29.29 -5.78
N ALA A 559 12.69 29.46 -7.05
CA ALA A 559 11.96 28.89 -8.18
C ALA A 559 11.90 27.36 -8.11
N LYS A 560 13.03 26.67 -7.87
CA LYS A 560 13.04 25.22 -7.63
C LYS A 560 12.15 24.80 -6.46
N ALA A 561 12.14 25.57 -5.37
CA ALA A 561 11.28 25.27 -4.21
C ALA A 561 9.77 25.40 -4.54
N HIS A 562 9.38 26.37 -5.39
CA HIS A 562 8.00 26.46 -5.90
C HIS A 562 7.63 25.23 -6.75
N VAL A 563 8.54 24.77 -7.63
CA VAL A 563 8.34 23.52 -8.39
C VAL A 563 8.22 22.32 -7.45
N CYS A 564 9.11 22.15 -6.47
CA CYS A 564 9.01 21.07 -5.47
C CYS A 564 7.72 21.13 -4.64
N THR A 565 7.13 22.32 -4.45
CA THR A 565 5.86 22.51 -3.73
C THR A 565 4.65 22.12 -4.58
N ASN A 566 4.64 22.51 -5.87
CA ASN A 566 3.70 21.98 -6.85
C ASN A 566 3.82 20.45 -6.88
N ASP A 567 5.01 19.92 -7.15
CA ASP A 567 5.31 18.49 -7.27
C ASP A 567 4.93 17.69 -6.02
N SER A 568 5.07 18.24 -4.82
CA SER A 568 4.65 17.57 -3.57
C SER A 568 3.14 17.60 -3.35
N GLY A 569 2.45 18.65 -3.81
CA GLY A 569 0.98 18.69 -3.84
C GLY A 569 0.41 17.69 -4.84
N VAL A 570 0.95 17.64 -6.07
CA VAL A 570 0.51 16.70 -7.11
C VAL A 570 0.86 15.27 -6.75
N HIS A 571 2.06 15.02 -6.23
CA HIS A 571 2.44 13.71 -5.69
C HIS A 571 1.40 13.18 -4.71
N GLN A 572 1.11 13.92 -3.64
CA GLN A 572 0.28 13.41 -2.56
C GLN A 572 -1.20 13.31 -2.94
N LEU A 573 -1.73 14.25 -3.71
CA LEU A 573 -3.17 14.32 -4.04
C LEU A 573 -3.55 13.55 -5.31
N VAL A 574 -2.64 13.45 -6.29
CA VAL A 574 -2.93 12.94 -7.63
C VAL A 574 -2.20 11.62 -7.88
N SER A 575 -0.86 11.62 -7.83
CA SER A 575 -0.07 10.40 -8.07
C SER A 575 -0.39 9.32 -7.03
N HIS A 576 -0.39 9.72 -5.76
CA HIS A 576 -0.55 8.84 -4.61
C HIS A 576 -2.03 8.63 -4.28
N TRP A 577 -2.70 9.61 -3.66
CA TRP A 577 -4.07 9.45 -3.17
C TRP A 577 -5.09 9.12 -4.27
N LEU A 578 -5.12 9.87 -5.38
CA LEU A 578 -6.10 9.59 -6.44
C LEU A 578 -5.80 8.29 -7.19
N ARG A 579 -4.65 8.23 -7.90
CA ARG A 579 -4.38 7.17 -8.88
C ARG A 579 -4.19 5.79 -8.24
N THR A 580 -3.84 5.71 -6.95
CA THR A 580 -3.79 4.43 -6.21
C THR A 580 -4.98 4.29 -5.26
N HIS A 581 -4.93 4.89 -4.06
CA HIS A 581 -5.93 4.70 -2.99
C HIS A 581 -7.40 4.86 -3.46
N ALA A 582 -7.75 6.01 -4.04
CA ALA A 582 -9.15 6.33 -4.36
C ALA A 582 -9.68 5.57 -5.58
N CYS A 583 -8.84 5.29 -6.59
CA CYS A 583 -9.22 4.47 -7.74
C CYS A 583 -9.23 2.97 -7.46
N MET A 584 -8.52 2.47 -6.45
CA MET A 584 -8.53 1.05 -6.05
C MET A 584 -9.80 0.67 -5.26
N GLU A 585 -10.33 1.59 -4.44
CA GLU A 585 -11.51 1.38 -3.59
C GLU A 585 -12.74 0.86 -4.38
N PRO A 586 -13.10 1.42 -5.55
CA PRO A 586 -14.11 0.84 -6.45
C PRO A 586 -13.89 -0.62 -6.85
N TYR A 587 -12.66 -1.03 -7.17
CA TYR A 587 -12.36 -2.39 -7.63
C TYR A 587 -12.54 -3.41 -6.52
N ILE A 588 -12.17 -3.08 -5.29
CA ILE A 588 -12.35 -3.93 -4.10
C ILE A 588 -13.83 -4.14 -3.80
N ILE A 589 -14.61 -3.06 -3.86
CA ILE A 589 -16.06 -3.08 -3.62
C ILE A 589 -16.74 -3.96 -4.68
N ALA A 590 -16.45 -3.75 -5.97
CA ALA A 590 -17.01 -4.56 -7.04
C ALA A 590 -16.59 -6.04 -6.96
N THR A 591 -15.33 -6.32 -6.64
CA THR A 591 -14.79 -7.69 -6.58
C THR A 591 -15.53 -8.52 -5.53
N ASN A 592 -15.67 -8.00 -4.31
CA ASN A 592 -16.43 -8.68 -3.25
C ASN A 592 -17.93 -8.77 -3.54
N ARG A 593 -18.52 -7.79 -4.24
CA ARG A 593 -19.96 -7.80 -4.58
C ARG A 593 -20.32 -8.75 -5.71
N GLN A 594 -19.48 -8.86 -6.74
CA GLN A 594 -19.86 -9.47 -8.02
C GLN A 594 -19.16 -10.80 -8.30
N LEU A 595 -17.97 -11.06 -7.75
CA LEU A 595 -17.24 -12.32 -7.92
C LEU A 595 -17.33 -13.16 -6.64
N SER A 596 -17.81 -14.40 -6.73
CA SER A 596 -17.83 -15.31 -5.57
C SER A 596 -16.41 -15.63 -5.07
N ALA A 597 -16.24 -15.98 -3.78
CA ALA A 597 -14.97 -16.48 -3.25
C ALA A 597 -14.44 -17.77 -3.93
N MET A 598 -15.29 -18.48 -4.69
CA MET A 598 -14.90 -19.58 -5.59
C MET A 598 -14.42 -19.11 -6.97
N HIS A 599 -14.69 -17.87 -7.37
CA HIS A 599 -14.36 -17.35 -8.69
C HIS A 599 -12.84 -17.23 -8.86
N PRO A 600 -12.23 -17.70 -9.96
CA PRO A 600 -10.77 -17.64 -10.13
C PRO A 600 -10.26 -16.19 -10.10
N ILE A 601 -10.97 -15.26 -10.74
CA ILE A 601 -10.57 -13.85 -10.72
C ILE A 601 -10.74 -13.18 -9.34
N TYR A 602 -11.66 -13.65 -8.48
CA TYR A 602 -11.69 -13.20 -7.08
C TYR A 602 -10.39 -13.62 -6.38
N LYS A 603 -10.03 -14.90 -6.49
CA LYS A 603 -8.79 -15.44 -5.89
C LYS A 603 -7.57 -14.69 -6.41
N LEU A 604 -7.39 -14.54 -7.72
CA LEU A 604 -6.25 -13.80 -8.28
C LEU A 604 -6.12 -12.37 -7.73
N LEU A 605 -7.22 -11.69 -7.41
CA LEU A 605 -7.20 -10.31 -6.91
C LEU A 605 -7.11 -10.19 -5.37
N ASP A 606 -7.68 -11.12 -4.61
CA ASP A 606 -7.80 -11.12 -3.14
C ASP A 606 -6.53 -10.62 -2.38
N PRO A 607 -5.29 -11.11 -2.66
CA PRO A 607 -4.07 -10.63 -2.00
C PRO A 607 -3.76 -9.15 -2.25
N HIS A 608 -4.24 -8.60 -3.36
CA HIS A 608 -4.03 -7.23 -3.81
C HIS A 608 -5.10 -6.24 -3.30
N LEU A 609 -6.18 -6.74 -2.72
CA LEU A 609 -7.24 -5.91 -2.11
C LEU A 609 -6.92 -5.52 -0.66
N ARG A 610 -6.33 -6.48 0.08
CA ARG A 610 -6.04 -6.47 1.53
C ARG A 610 -5.77 -5.08 2.11
N TYR A 611 -6.48 -4.72 3.19
CA TYR A 611 -6.28 -3.53 4.04
C TYR A 611 -6.57 -2.16 3.39
N THR A 612 -6.72 -2.07 2.07
CA THR A 612 -6.89 -0.80 1.35
C THR A 612 -8.11 0.00 1.83
N LEU A 613 -9.23 -0.67 2.13
CA LEU A 613 -10.45 0.01 2.59
C LEU A 613 -10.28 0.64 3.99
N GLU A 614 -9.62 -0.04 4.93
CA GLU A 614 -9.36 0.48 6.28
C GLU A 614 -8.41 1.69 6.23
N ILE A 615 -7.32 1.64 5.44
CA ILE A 615 -6.43 2.80 5.33
C ILE A 615 -7.12 3.99 4.64
N ASN A 616 -7.95 3.75 3.63
CA ASN A 616 -8.77 4.80 3.01
C ASN A 616 -9.77 5.40 4.01
N ALA A 617 -10.46 4.58 4.79
CA ALA A 617 -11.41 5.05 5.81
C ALA A 617 -10.72 5.86 6.92
N LEU A 618 -9.53 5.43 7.37
CA LEU A 618 -8.69 6.19 8.31
C LEU A 618 -8.19 7.51 7.70
N ALA A 619 -7.89 7.54 6.40
CA ALA A 619 -7.53 8.75 5.67
C ALA A 619 -8.71 9.74 5.54
N ARG A 620 -9.92 9.25 5.22
CA ARG A 620 -11.16 10.06 5.25
C ARG A 620 -11.46 10.61 6.64
N GLN A 621 -11.14 9.87 7.72
CA GLN A 621 -11.32 10.37 9.09
C GLN A 621 -10.29 11.44 9.51
N SER A 622 -9.04 11.34 9.04
CA SER A 622 -7.87 11.94 9.71
C SER A 622 -6.91 12.77 8.86
N LEU A 623 -6.88 12.51 7.55
CA LEU A 623 -5.80 12.93 6.65
C LEU A 623 -6.32 13.98 5.66
N ILE A 624 -7.41 13.64 4.96
CA ILE A 624 -8.02 14.44 3.88
C ILE A 624 -9.39 15.06 4.26
N ASN A 625 -9.83 14.93 5.51
CA ASN A 625 -10.99 15.64 6.02
C ASN A 625 -10.77 17.15 6.09
N GLY A 626 -11.87 17.91 6.21
CA GLY A 626 -11.83 19.31 6.61
C GLY A 626 -11.07 19.49 7.93
N GLY A 627 -10.04 20.33 7.95
CA GLY A 627 -9.13 20.51 9.09
C GLY A 627 -8.11 19.37 9.28
N GLY A 628 -8.05 18.42 8.36
CA GLY A 628 -7.09 17.31 8.33
C GLY A 628 -5.66 17.75 8.06
N ILE A 629 -4.71 16.82 8.17
CA ILE A 629 -3.27 17.14 8.06
C ILE A 629 -2.90 17.66 6.67
N ILE A 630 -3.52 17.14 5.61
CA ILE A 630 -3.25 17.56 4.24
C ILE A 630 -3.65 19.03 4.06
N GLU A 631 -4.84 19.43 4.49
CA GLU A 631 -5.27 20.83 4.45
C GLU A 631 -4.41 21.74 5.35
N ALA A 632 -3.98 21.24 6.52
CA ALA A 632 -3.18 22.01 7.45
C ALA A 632 -1.69 22.15 7.04
N SER A 633 -1.22 21.37 6.07
CA SER A 633 0.23 21.20 5.81
C SER A 633 0.65 21.03 4.34
N PHE A 634 -0.26 21.16 3.37
CA PHE A 634 0.04 21.21 1.93
C PHE A 634 -0.58 22.46 1.29
N SER A 635 0.08 23.04 0.28
CA SER A 635 -0.30 24.36 -0.26
C SER A 635 -1.76 24.53 -0.71
N PRO A 636 -2.48 23.52 -1.26
CA PRO A 636 -3.90 23.62 -1.61
C PRO A 636 -4.86 23.96 -0.45
N GLY A 637 -4.47 23.70 0.80
CA GLY A 637 -5.34 23.93 1.97
C GLY A 637 -6.69 23.21 1.84
N LYS A 638 -7.78 23.92 2.17
CA LYS A 638 -9.17 23.41 2.05
C LYS A 638 -9.63 23.07 0.63
N HIS A 639 -8.85 23.41 -0.39
CA HIS A 639 -9.15 23.11 -1.79
C HIS A 639 -8.45 21.82 -2.28
N ALA A 640 -7.74 21.10 -1.41
CA ALA A 640 -6.99 19.88 -1.75
C ALA A 640 -7.81 18.82 -2.51
N MET A 641 -9.05 18.55 -2.09
CA MET A 641 -9.92 17.58 -2.75
C MET A 641 -10.57 18.12 -4.04
N GLU A 642 -10.71 19.43 -4.20
CA GLU A 642 -11.09 20.04 -5.48
C GLU A 642 -9.98 19.82 -6.52
N VAL A 643 -8.71 20.00 -6.14
CA VAL A 643 -7.55 19.72 -7.01
C VAL A 643 -7.50 18.24 -7.40
N SER A 644 -7.72 17.32 -6.45
CA SER A 644 -7.78 15.88 -6.73
C SER A 644 -8.93 15.54 -7.71
N SER A 645 -10.11 16.14 -7.55
CA SER A 645 -11.26 15.93 -8.44
C SER A 645 -11.05 16.52 -9.85
N ALA A 646 -10.42 17.69 -9.96
CA ALA A 646 -10.01 18.26 -11.25
C ALA A 646 -8.98 17.37 -11.97
N ALA A 647 -8.02 16.81 -11.24
CA ALA A 647 -7.05 15.85 -11.78
C ALA A 647 -7.72 14.54 -12.21
N TYR A 648 -8.70 14.03 -11.46
CA TYR A 648 -9.51 12.88 -11.90
C TYR A 648 -10.23 13.19 -13.21
N LYS A 649 -10.88 14.36 -13.32
CA LYS A 649 -11.57 14.79 -14.54
C LYS A 649 -10.63 14.81 -15.76
N ALA A 650 -9.49 15.48 -15.64
CA ALA A 650 -8.61 15.83 -16.75
C ALA A 650 -7.53 14.79 -17.10
N MET A 651 -7.04 14.03 -16.11
CA MET A 651 -5.86 13.15 -16.28
C MET A 651 -6.18 11.66 -16.16
N TRP A 652 -7.06 11.28 -15.23
CA TRP A 652 -7.28 9.86 -14.93
C TRP A 652 -8.11 9.15 -16.00
N ARG A 653 -7.63 7.97 -16.41
CA ARG A 653 -8.27 7.04 -17.33
C ARG A 653 -7.63 5.65 -17.21
N PHE A 654 -8.45 4.61 -17.08
CA PHE A 654 -7.99 3.25 -16.78
C PHE A 654 -6.95 2.71 -17.77
N ASP A 655 -7.16 2.96 -19.07
CA ASP A 655 -6.29 2.47 -20.15
C ASP A 655 -4.88 3.10 -20.17
N MET A 656 -4.62 4.12 -19.34
CA MET A 656 -3.32 4.77 -19.20
C MET A 656 -2.75 4.70 -17.77
N GLU A 657 -3.32 3.86 -16.90
CA GLU A 657 -2.70 3.46 -15.62
C GLU A 657 -1.79 2.22 -15.79
N ALA A 658 -1.89 1.52 -16.93
CA ALA A 658 -0.91 0.51 -17.34
C ALA A 658 0.47 1.14 -17.60
N LEU A 659 1.54 0.62 -16.99
CA LEU A 659 2.85 1.26 -17.04
C LEU A 659 3.40 1.49 -18.47
N PRO A 660 3.32 0.54 -19.43
CA PRO A 660 3.75 0.80 -20.80
C PRO A 660 2.94 1.94 -21.45
N ALA A 661 1.63 2.00 -21.22
CA ALA A 661 0.75 3.04 -21.77
C ALA A 661 1.03 4.42 -21.14
N ASP A 662 1.26 4.50 -19.83
CA ASP A 662 1.66 5.73 -19.13
C ASP A 662 2.98 6.30 -19.69
N LEU A 663 3.97 5.43 -19.95
CA LEU A 663 5.26 5.80 -20.52
C LEU A 663 5.16 6.25 -21.99
N LEU A 664 4.34 5.58 -22.81
CA LEU A 664 4.06 6.00 -24.19
C LEU A 664 3.30 7.34 -24.24
N ARG A 665 2.30 7.52 -23.37
CA ARG A 665 1.52 8.76 -23.22
C ARG A 665 2.42 9.95 -22.90
N ARG A 666 3.32 9.80 -21.91
CA ARG A 666 4.32 10.82 -21.55
C ARG A 666 5.50 10.90 -22.53
N GLY A 667 5.59 10.03 -23.54
CA GLY A 667 6.70 10.02 -24.50
C GLY A 667 8.04 9.59 -23.91
N MET A 668 8.02 8.98 -22.72
CA MET A 668 9.19 8.43 -22.04
C MET A 668 9.60 7.05 -22.57
N ALA A 669 8.75 6.45 -23.42
CA ALA A 669 9.02 5.26 -24.20
C ALA A 669 8.54 5.40 -25.65
N VAL A 670 8.97 4.48 -26.50
CA VAL A 670 8.42 4.21 -27.83
C VAL A 670 7.98 2.75 -27.90
N GLU A 671 7.06 2.42 -28.81
CA GLU A 671 6.68 1.04 -29.09
C GLU A 671 7.89 0.25 -29.61
N ASP A 672 8.09 -0.95 -29.07
CA ASP A 672 9.15 -1.87 -29.47
C ASP A 672 8.72 -3.32 -29.21
N PRO A 673 8.04 -3.98 -30.18
CA PRO A 673 7.56 -5.35 -30.04
C PRO A 673 8.64 -6.42 -29.88
N SER A 674 9.93 -6.03 -29.84
CA SER A 674 11.04 -6.94 -29.53
C SER A 674 11.31 -7.08 -28.03
N THR A 675 10.74 -6.19 -27.19
CA THR A 675 10.86 -6.27 -25.72
C THR A 675 9.64 -6.97 -25.11
N PRO A 676 9.79 -7.68 -23.96
CA PRO A 676 8.65 -8.36 -23.30
C PRO A 676 7.50 -7.43 -22.91
N SER A 677 7.79 -6.15 -22.63
CA SER A 677 6.80 -5.14 -22.29
C SER A 677 6.26 -4.36 -23.51
N GLY A 678 6.64 -4.75 -24.74
CA GLY A 678 6.20 -4.10 -26.00
C GLY A 678 6.71 -2.67 -26.20
N VAL A 679 7.63 -2.18 -25.36
CA VAL A 679 8.12 -0.80 -25.34
C VAL A 679 9.61 -0.71 -25.04
N ARG A 680 10.26 0.34 -25.52
CA ARG A 680 11.64 0.71 -25.20
C ARG A 680 11.72 2.15 -24.73
N LEU A 681 12.46 2.38 -23.64
CA LEU A 681 12.58 3.70 -23.02
C LEU A 681 13.33 4.70 -23.90
N VAL A 682 12.97 5.99 -23.81
CA VAL A 682 13.69 7.11 -24.42
C VAL A 682 14.88 7.54 -23.54
N ILE A 683 14.75 7.41 -22.22
CA ILE A 683 15.86 7.47 -21.27
C ILE A 683 16.06 6.06 -20.71
N GLU A 684 17.12 5.36 -21.15
CA GLU A 684 17.40 3.99 -20.70
C GLU A 684 17.63 3.92 -19.18
N ASP A 685 18.40 4.86 -18.64
CA ASP A 685 18.63 5.01 -17.20
C ASP A 685 17.55 5.88 -16.52
N TYR A 686 16.29 5.48 -16.71
CA TYR A 686 15.11 5.98 -15.98
C TYR A 686 14.77 4.93 -14.90
N PRO A 687 15.18 5.11 -13.63
CA PRO A 687 15.21 4.00 -12.67
C PRO A 687 13.83 3.43 -12.34
N TYR A 688 12.84 4.30 -12.12
CA TYR A 688 11.43 3.90 -11.95
C TYR A 688 10.90 3.07 -13.13
N ALA A 689 11.05 3.57 -14.35
CA ALA A 689 10.48 2.92 -15.53
C ALA A 689 11.23 1.63 -15.89
N SER A 690 12.55 1.64 -15.83
CA SER A 690 13.39 0.48 -16.18
C SER A 690 13.21 -0.69 -15.22
N ASP A 691 12.97 -0.44 -13.93
CA ASP A 691 12.64 -1.47 -12.94
C ASP A 691 11.15 -1.83 -12.98
N GLY A 692 10.27 -0.84 -13.08
CA GLY A 692 8.82 -1.03 -13.14
C GLY A 692 8.39 -1.91 -14.30
N LEU A 693 9.02 -1.79 -15.47
CA LEU A 693 8.75 -2.65 -16.62
C LEU A 693 9.13 -4.13 -16.37
N LEU A 694 10.12 -4.42 -15.50
CA LEU A 694 10.41 -5.81 -15.09
C LEU A 694 9.29 -6.37 -14.22
N ILE A 695 8.81 -5.58 -13.24
CA ILE A 695 7.71 -5.94 -12.34
C ILE A 695 6.41 -6.11 -13.12
N TRP A 696 6.09 -5.17 -14.02
CA TRP A 696 4.96 -5.23 -14.94
C TRP A 696 4.97 -6.52 -15.77
N SER A 697 6.08 -6.81 -16.47
CA SER A 697 6.19 -8.03 -17.28
C SER A 697 6.00 -9.28 -16.43
N ALA A 698 6.57 -9.35 -15.22
CA ALA A 698 6.38 -10.51 -14.35
C ALA A 698 4.93 -10.66 -13.85
N ILE A 699 4.19 -9.56 -13.62
CA ILE A 699 2.75 -9.63 -13.32
C ILE A 699 2.00 -10.17 -14.54
N GLN A 700 2.32 -9.70 -15.74
CA GLN A 700 1.73 -10.17 -16.99
C GLN A 700 2.03 -11.67 -17.25
N ASP A 701 3.26 -12.11 -16.98
CA ASP A 701 3.72 -13.51 -17.04
C ASP A 701 2.96 -14.44 -16.06
N LEU A 702 2.41 -13.90 -14.95
CA LEU A 702 1.52 -14.62 -14.04
C LEU A 702 0.05 -14.59 -14.53
N VAL A 703 -0.43 -13.41 -14.92
CA VAL A 703 -1.84 -13.15 -15.21
C VAL A 703 -2.29 -13.83 -16.50
N GLU A 704 -1.53 -13.74 -17.60
CA GLU A 704 -1.95 -14.31 -18.89
C GLU A 704 -2.11 -15.84 -18.84
N PRO A 705 -1.17 -16.65 -18.30
CA PRO A 705 -1.36 -18.09 -18.16
C PRO A 705 -2.50 -18.43 -17.19
N TYR A 706 -2.66 -17.67 -16.10
CA TYR A 706 -3.75 -17.88 -15.13
C TYR A 706 -5.11 -17.67 -15.80
N VAL A 707 -5.27 -16.58 -16.57
CA VAL A 707 -6.51 -16.30 -17.31
C VAL A 707 -6.77 -17.38 -18.35
N ASN A 708 -5.78 -17.75 -19.17
CA ASN A 708 -5.95 -18.76 -20.22
C ASN A 708 -6.25 -20.17 -19.67
N HIS A 709 -5.79 -20.51 -18.46
CA HIS A 709 -6.11 -21.76 -17.76
C HIS A 709 -7.59 -21.86 -17.36
N PHE A 710 -8.19 -20.77 -16.88
CA PHE A 710 -9.62 -20.75 -16.50
C PHE A 710 -10.56 -20.40 -17.65
N TYR A 711 -10.09 -19.64 -18.65
CA TYR A 711 -10.86 -19.16 -19.80
C TYR A 711 -10.26 -19.64 -21.16
N PRO A 712 -10.13 -20.96 -21.41
CA PRO A 712 -9.49 -21.48 -22.62
C PRO A 712 -10.33 -21.32 -23.91
N GLU A 713 -11.62 -21.03 -23.79
CA GLU A 713 -12.54 -20.94 -24.94
C GLU A 713 -12.74 -19.48 -25.38
N PRO A 714 -12.72 -19.15 -26.69
CA PRO A 714 -12.76 -17.76 -27.17
C PRO A 714 -13.91 -16.88 -26.68
N ASN A 715 -15.03 -17.48 -26.23
CA ASN A 715 -16.22 -16.77 -25.72
C ASN A 715 -16.43 -16.95 -24.20
N SER A 716 -15.55 -17.62 -23.46
CA SER A 716 -15.80 -17.90 -22.03
C SER A 716 -15.84 -16.63 -21.18
N VAL A 717 -14.99 -15.63 -21.48
CA VAL A 717 -14.99 -14.32 -20.80
C VAL A 717 -16.33 -13.58 -20.97
N LYS A 718 -16.94 -13.63 -22.17
CA LYS A 718 -18.26 -13.03 -22.43
C LYS A 718 -19.42 -13.81 -21.81
N SER A 719 -19.23 -15.11 -21.58
CA SER A 719 -20.25 -16.01 -21.04
C SER A 719 -20.31 -16.01 -19.51
N ASP A 720 -19.32 -15.39 -18.86
CA ASP A 720 -19.19 -15.31 -17.42
C ASP A 720 -19.97 -14.11 -16.86
N PHE A 721 -21.19 -14.36 -16.38
CA PHE A 721 -22.05 -13.30 -15.89
C PHE A 721 -21.57 -12.64 -14.59
N GLU A 722 -20.75 -13.31 -13.75
CA GLU A 722 -20.16 -12.66 -12.58
C GLU A 722 -19.08 -11.67 -13.02
N LEU A 723 -18.20 -12.12 -13.91
CA LEU A 723 -17.11 -11.31 -14.46
C LEU A 723 -17.61 -10.11 -15.28
N GLN A 724 -18.65 -10.28 -16.10
CA GLN A 724 -19.27 -9.16 -16.82
C GLN A 724 -19.94 -8.18 -15.84
N SER A 725 -20.70 -8.67 -14.85
CA SER A 725 -21.35 -7.80 -13.83
C SER A 725 -20.33 -7.03 -12.98
N TRP A 726 -19.20 -7.64 -12.66
CA TRP A 726 -18.08 -7.03 -11.94
C TRP A 726 -17.54 -5.79 -12.67
N TRP A 727 -17.22 -5.94 -13.95
CA TRP A 727 -16.67 -4.84 -14.75
C TRP A 727 -17.70 -3.77 -15.10
N ASP A 728 -18.96 -4.18 -15.35
CA ASP A 728 -20.06 -3.22 -15.51
C ASP A 728 -20.30 -2.42 -14.23
N GLU A 729 -20.17 -3.01 -13.03
CA GLU A 729 -20.35 -2.27 -11.78
C GLU A 729 -19.17 -1.32 -11.49
N ILE A 730 -17.93 -1.74 -11.76
CA ILE A 730 -16.73 -0.87 -11.71
C ILE A 730 -16.93 0.37 -12.58
N ARG A 731 -17.34 0.18 -13.84
CA ARG A 731 -17.56 1.28 -14.77
C ARG A 731 -18.75 2.15 -14.39
N ASN A 732 -19.92 1.54 -14.14
CA ASN A 732 -21.18 2.27 -14.07
C ASN A 732 -21.48 2.87 -12.70
N GLU A 733 -21.01 2.26 -11.62
CA GLU A 733 -21.25 2.73 -10.25
C GLU A 733 -19.93 3.18 -9.58
N GLY A 734 -18.91 2.32 -9.56
CA GLY A 734 -17.61 2.60 -8.94
C GLY A 734 -16.90 3.85 -9.49
N HIS A 735 -16.88 4.00 -10.82
CA HIS A 735 -16.38 5.17 -11.55
C HIS A 735 -17.50 5.88 -12.34
N ALA A 736 -18.72 5.91 -11.79
CA ALA A 736 -19.94 6.37 -12.45
C ALA A 736 -19.80 7.71 -13.23
N ASP A 737 -19.01 8.64 -12.72
CA ASP A 737 -18.85 9.98 -13.31
C ASP A 737 -18.05 9.96 -14.64
N LYS A 738 -17.37 8.84 -14.94
CA LYS A 738 -16.62 8.56 -16.18
C LYS A 738 -17.18 7.37 -16.97
N LYS A 739 -18.39 6.88 -16.68
CA LYS A 739 -18.95 5.67 -17.33
C LYS A 739 -19.26 5.78 -18.82
N LYS A 740 -19.25 7.00 -19.37
CA LYS A 740 -19.50 7.29 -20.80
C LYS A 740 -18.21 7.44 -21.63
N GLU A 741 -17.05 7.35 -20.99
CA GLU A 741 -15.76 7.51 -21.65
C GLU A 741 -15.51 6.36 -22.66
N SER A 742 -15.02 6.68 -23.86
CA SER A 742 -14.87 5.69 -24.94
C SER A 742 -13.68 4.74 -24.76
N TRP A 743 -12.79 5.02 -23.82
CA TRP A 743 -11.53 4.30 -23.61
C TRP A 743 -11.62 3.12 -22.62
N TRP A 744 -12.77 2.90 -21.98
CA TRP A 744 -12.96 1.74 -21.11
C TRP A 744 -12.76 0.42 -21.90
N PRO A 745 -11.84 -0.47 -21.47
CA PRO A 745 -11.77 -1.83 -21.99
C PRO A 745 -13.13 -2.52 -22.00
N LYS A 746 -13.40 -3.36 -23.02
CA LYS A 746 -14.71 -3.99 -23.20
C LYS A 746 -14.95 -5.21 -22.31
N LEU A 747 -13.87 -5.86 -21.87
CA LEU A 747 -13.89 -7.20 -21.28
C LEU A 747 -14.53 -8.24 -22.21
N ASP A 748 -14.13 -8.19 -23.49
CA ASP A 748 -14.64 -9.05 -24.56
C ASP A 748 -13.81 -10.34 -24.72
N THR A 749 -12.56 -10.36 -24.26
CA THR A 749 -11.55 -11.39 -24.55
C THR A 749 -10.65 -11.71 -23.35
N THR A 750 -9.88 -12.80 -23.42
CA THR A 750 -8.82 -13.12 -22.44
C THR A 750 -7.71 -12.07 -22.41
N HIS A 751 -7.43 -11.41 -23.54
CA HIS A 751 -6.50 -10.28 -23.60
C HIS A 751 -7.03 -9.07 -22.82
N ASP A 752 -8.30 -8.69 -23.02
CA ASP A 752 -8.91 -7.59 -22.25
C ASP A 752 -8.85 -7.88 -20.75
N LEU A 753 -9.26 -9.08 -20.34
CA LEU A 753 -9.22 -9.53 -18.95
C LEU A 753 -7.80 -9.48 -18.37
N SER A 754 -6.81 -10.01 -19.10
CA SER A 754 -5.42 -10.03 -18.64
C SER A 754 -4.84 -8.62 -18.52
N SER A 755 -5.16 -7.72 -19.46
CA SER A 755 -4.75 -6.31 -19.43
C SER A 755 -5.38 -5.55 -18.25
N ILE A 756 -6.68 -5.76 -17.99
CA ILE A 756 -7.39 -5.19 -16.85
C ILE A 756 -6.74 -5.65 -15.53
N LEU A 757 -6.53 -6.95 -15.36
CA LEU A 757 -5.98 -7.52 -14.13
C LEU A 757 -4.53 -7.11 -13.89
N THR A 758 -3.69 -7.13 -14.92
CA THR A 758 -2.30 -6.66 -14.84
C THR A 758 -2.26 -5.17 -14.43
N THR A 759 -3.18 -4.35 -14.94
CA THR A 759 -3.30 -2.93 -14.56
C THR A 759 -3.70 -2.77 -13.09
N ILE A 760 -4.71 -3.50 -12.62
CA ILE A 760 -5.17 -3.46 -11.22
C ILE A 760 -4.05 -3.92 -10.27
N ILE A 761 -3.41 -5.05 -10.55
CA ILE A 761 -2.33 -5.61 -9.71
C ILE A 761 -1.12 -4.68 -9.72
N TRP A 762 -0.73 -4.10 -10.86
CA TRP A 762 0.32 -3.06 -10.93
C TRP A 762 -0.02 -1.85 -10.05
N THR A 763 -1.26 -1.35 -10.13
CA THR A 763 -1.74 -0.18 -9.37
C THR A 763 -1.72 -0.44 -7.86
N ALA A 764 -2.11 -1.65 -7.44
CA ALA A 764 -2.12 -2.07 -6.03
C ALA A 764 -0.72 -2.27 -5.44
N SER A 765 0.25 -2.71 -6.26
CA SER A 765 1.57 -3.14 -5.81
C SER A 765 2.69 -2.19 -6.25
N GLY A 766 3.33 -2.43 -7.40
CA GLY A 766 4.50 -1.70 -7.87
C GLY A 766 4.28 -0.20 -8.06
N GLN A 767 3.10 0.21 -8.53
CA GLN A 767 2.77 1.62 -8.71
C GLN A 767 2.71 2.37 -7.39
N HIS A 768 2.04 1.78 -6.39
CA HIS A 768 1.90 2.32 -5.04
C HIS A 768 3.25 2.33 -4.31
N ALA A 769 3.98 1.21 -4.32
CA ALA A 769 5.28 1.10 -3.66
C ALA A 769 6.29 2.15 -4.14
N ALA A 770 6.35 2.38 -5.46
CA ALA A 770 7.26 3.33 -6.09
C ALA A 770 7.03 4.81 -5.71
N ILE A 771 5.84 5.16 -5.21
CA ILE A 771 5.45 6.53 -4.85
C ILE A 771 5.14 6.72 -3.36
N ASN A 772 4.93 5.63 -2.61
CA ASN A 772 4.63 5.66 -1.18
C ASN A 772 5.90 5.60 -0.32
N PHE A 773 6.72 4.54 -0.43
CA PHE A 773 7.86 4.30 0.47
C PHE A 773 9.03 5.30 0.29
N GLY A 774 8.98 6.13 -0.75
CA GLY A 774 9.89 7.26 -0.95
C GLY A 774 9.55 8.51 -0.13
N GLN A 775 8.37 8.58 0.51
CA GLN A 775 7.89 9.79 1.20
C GLN A 775 8.85 10.28 2.28
N TYR A 776 9.32 9.42 3.18
CA TYR A 776 10.30 9.84 4.19
C TYR A 776 11.74 9.91 3.65
N PRO A 777 12.25 8.93 2.87
CA PRO A 777 13.58 9.01 2.27
C PRO A 777 13.88 10.26 1.42
N PHE A 778 12.87 10.84 0.75
CA PHE A 778 13.01 12.09 -0.02
C PHE A 778 12.35 13.31 0.63
N GLY A 779 11.22 13.14 1.31
CA GLY A 779 10.42 14.22 1.90
C GLY A 779 10.83 14.62 3.32
N GLY A 780 11.47 13.72 4.07
CA GLY A 780 11.83 13.94 5.48
C GLY A 780 12.75 15.15 5.72
N TYR A 781 13.46 15.64 4.70
CA TYR A 781 14.24 16.88 4.77
C TYR A 781 13.56 18.01 4.01
N VAL A 782 12.84 18.86 4.74
CA VAL A 782 11.92 19.88 4.20
C VAL A 782 12.50 20.78 3.08
N PRO A 783 13.77 21.23 3.10
CA PRO A 783 14.34 21.99 1.99
C PRO A 783 14.45 21.24 0.65
N ASN A 784 14.47 19.90 0.66
CA ASN A 784 14.47 19.08 -0.57
C ASN A 784 13.06 19.03 -1.19
N ARG A 785 12.02 18.84 -0.34
CA ARG A 785 10.62 18.72 -0.76
C ARG A 785 9.66 19.48 0.19
N PRO A 786 9.57 20.81 0.08
CA PRO A 786 8.56 21.58 0.82
C PRO A 786 7.15 21.21 0.34
N THR A 787 6.22 21.00 1.27
CA THR A 787 4.79 20.78 0.98
C THR A 787 3.99 22.07 0.91
N VAL A 788 4.54 23.15 1.46
CA VAL A 788 4.00 24.52 1.47
C VAL A 788 5.14 25.50 1.22
N LEU A 789 4.89 26.54 0.43
CA LEU A 789 5.61 27.81 0.55
C LEU A 789 4.67 28.89 1.06
N ARG A 790 5.21 29.87 1.77
CA ARG A 790 4.46 30.89 2.53
C ARG A 790 4.67 32.32 2.01
N ARG A 791 5.44 32.45 0.93
CA ARG A 791 5.85 33.68 0.26
C ARG A 791 5.86 33.47 -1.25
N LEU A 792 5.63 34.53 -2.01
CA LEU A 792 5.92 34.59 -3.44
C LEU A 792 7.40 34.96 -3.67
N MET A 793 7.85 34.97 -4.92
CA MET A 793 9.19 35.46 -5.28
C MET A 793 9.37 36.92 -4.84
N PRO A 794 10.53 37.30 -4.27
CA PRO A 794 10.80 38.71 -3.93
C PRO A 794 10.89 39.55 -5.22
N GLN A 795 10.55 40.83 -5.12
CA GLN A 795 10.37 41.74 -6.26
C GLN A 795 11.10 43.06 -6.01
N ASP A 796 11.88 43.53 -6.97
CA ASP A 796 12.76 44.70 -6.86
C ASP A 796 12.06 46.01 -6.43
N ASP A 797 10.75 46.12 -6.65
CA ASP A 797 9.88 47.24 -6.23
C ASP A 797 9.31 47.09 -4.79
N GLN A 798 9.54 45.97 -4.11
CA GLN A 798 8.92 45.61 -2.84
C GLN A 798 9.91 45.58 -1.66
N PRO A 799 9.52 46.05 -0.45
CA PRO A 799 10.39 46.06 0.74
C PRO A 799 10.88 44.69 1.23
N ASP A 800 10.41 43.59 0.65
CA ASP A 800 10.88 42.24 0.94
C ASP A 800 12.09 41.82 0.08
N TYR A 801 12.39 42.54 -1.01
CA TYR A 801 13.59 42.30 -1.82
C TYR A 801 14.87 42.85 -1.17
N GLU A 802 14.82 44.00 -0.50
CA GLU A 802 15.93 44.48 0.33
C GLU A 802 16.31 43.44 1.41
N LYS A 803 15.30 42.84 2.06
CA LYS A 803 15.49 41.78 3.07
C LYS A 803 16.06 40.50 2.46
N PHE A 804 15.67 40.17 1.24
CA PHE A 804 16.23 39.08 0.45
C PHE A 804 17.70 39.34 0.08
N LEU A 805 18.07 40.53 -0.41
CA LEU A 805 19.46 40.88 -0.73
C LEU A 805 20.36 40.83 0.53
N VAL A 806 19.88 41.35 1.66
CA VAL A 806 20.64 41.37 2.93
C VAL A 806 20.78 39.96 3.54
N ASN A 807 19.77 39.09 3.42
CA ASN A 807 19.86 37.72 3.92
C ASN A 807 18.97 36.73 3.13
N PRO A 808 19.45 36.23 1.98
CA PRO A 808 18.63 35.39 1.09
C PRO A 808 18.38 34.00 1.69
N GLN A 809 19.29 33.50 2.53
CA GLN A 809 19.09 32.27 3.29
C GLN A 809 17.89 32.39 4.26
N ARG A 810 17.83 33.48 5.03
CA ARG A 810 16.72 33.74 5.95
C ARG A 810 15.42 34.01 5.20
N PHE A 811 15.47 34.67 4.03
CA PHE A 811 14.31 34.79 3.16
C PHE A 811 13.78 33.41 2.74
N PHE A 812 14.64 32.56 2.17
CA PHE A 812 14.31 31.20 1.76
C PHE A 812 13.70 30.37 2.91
N LEU A 813 14.35 30.33 4.07
CA LEU A 813 13.83 29.63 5.25
C LEU A 813 12.53 30.23 5.79
N SER A 814 12.31 31.54 5.63
CA SER A 814 11.03 32.18 5.96
C SER A 814 9.92 31.88 4.97
N SER A 815 10.25 31.40 3.77
CA SER A 815 9.30 30.92 2.75
C SER A 815 8.89 29.45 2.97
N LEU A 816 9.81 28.59 3.45
CA LEU A 816 9.54 27.18 3.79
C LEU A 816 8.42 26.99 4.83
N PRO A 817 7.84 25.78 4.99
CA PRO A 817 6.87 25.49 6.05
C PRO A 817 7.37 25.88 7.45
N THR A 818 6.46 26.18 8.37
CA THR A 818 6.82 26.46 9.77
C THR A 818 7.36 25.21 10.47
N LYS A 819 7.97 25.38 11.66
CA LYS A 819 8.41 24.25 12.48
C LYS A 819 7.25 23.30 12.83
N LEU A 820 6.04 23.82 13.05
CA LEU A 820 4.83 23.00 13.30
C LEU A 820 4.40 22.21 12.05
N GLN A 821 4.30 22.87 10.89
CA GLN A 821 3.91 22.22 9.63
C GLN A 821 4.91 21.11 9.23
N ALA A 822 6.21 21.43 9.24
CA ALA A 822 7.29 20.50 8.98
C ALA A 822 7.21 19.25 9.87
N THR A 823 7.10 19.44 11.18
CA THR A 823 7.09 18.35 12.15
C THR A 823 5.85 17.46 12.02
N LYS A 824 4.69 18.02 11.65
CA LYS A 824 3.48 17.25 11.33
C LYS A 824 3.67 16.37 10.10
N VAL A 825 4.16 16.94 9.00
CA VAL A 825 4.39 16.23 7.74
C VAL A 825 5.41 15.10 7.92
N MET A 826 6.55 15.38 8.57
CA MET A 826 7.60 14.38 8.82
C MET A 826 7.10 13.18 9.63
N ALA A 827 6.27 13.39 10.67
CA ALA A 827 5.69 12.32 11.46
C ALA A 827 4.74 11.41 10.64
N VAL A 828 3.99 11.99 9.71
CA VAL A 828 3.13 11.24 8.81
C VAL A 828 3.96 10.50 7.76
N GLN A 829 4.90 11.18 7.08
CA GLN A 829 5.73 10.55 6.04
C GLN A 829 6.57 9.39 6.57
N ASP A 830 7.17 9.51 7.76
CA ASP A 830 7.85 8.40 8.46
C ASP A 830 6.92 7.19 8.61
N THR A 831 5.68 7.46 9.00
CA THR A 831 4.68 6.41 9.19
C THR A 831 4.23 5.78 7.88
N LEU A 832 3.87 6.58 6.87
CA LEU A 832 3.41 6.06 5.58
C LEU A 832 4.53 5.28 4.87
N SER A 833 5.80 5.61 5.16
CA SER A 833 6.96 4.87 4.65
C SER A 833 7.31 3.60 5.48
N THR A 834 6.51 3.19 6.46
CA THR A 834 6.82 2.09 7.40
C THR A 834 6.08 0.79 7.03
N HIS A 835 6.80 -0.24 6.58
CA HIS A 835 6.24 -1.59 6.48
C HIS A 835 5.95 -2.18 7.88
N SER A 836 4.85 -2.94 8.02
CA SER A 836 4.52 -3.64 9.28
C SER A 836 5.17 -5.02 9.38
N GLU A 837 5.09 -5.63 10.57
CA GLU A 837 5.60 -6.99 10.82
C GLU A 837 4.76 -8.09 10.13
N ASP A 838 3.51 -7.77 9.74
CA ASP A 838 2.57 -8.64 9.03
C ASP A 838 2.42 -8.28 7.54
N GLU A 839 3.42 -7.61 6.96
CA GLU A 839 3.37 -7.16 5.56
C GLU A 839 3.55 -8.33 4.58
N GLU A 840 2.76 -8.34 3.50
CA GLU A 840 2.75 -9.43 2.51
C GLU A 840 3.19 -8.88 1.15
N TYR A 841 4.40 -9.27 0.71
CA TYR A 841 5.06 -8.69 -0.48
C TYR A 841 4.75 -9.45 -1.78
N LEU A 842 4.88 -8.74 -2.90
CA LEU A 842 4.68 -9.24 -4.24
C LEU A 842 5.65 -10.40 -4.54
N GLY A 843 5.10 -11.54 -4.94
CA GLY A 843 5.84 -12.79 -5.13
C GLY A 843 6.16 -13.58 -3.86
N GLN A 844 5.83 -13.08 -2.66
CA GLN A 844 5.95 -13.88 -1.42
C GLN A 844 4.67 -14.69 -1.19
N ALA A 845 4.82 -16.02 -1.18
CA ALA A 845 3.70 -16.95 -1.02
C ALA A 845 3.27 -17.15 0.46
N ALA A 846 2.60 -16.15 1.02
CA ALA A 846 1.72 -16.29 2.18
C ALA A 846 0.32 -15.80 1.78
N ARG A 847 -0.78 -16.42 2.19
CA ARG A 847 -1.02 -17.11 3.47
C ARG A 847 -1.14 -18.65 3.32
N ALA A 848 -0.13 -19.36 3.82
CA ALA A 848 -0.14 -20.82 4.03
C ALA A 848 -0.39 -21.72 2.79
N SER A 849 0.39 -21.52 1.73
CA SER A 849 0.42 -22.31 0.48
C SER A 849 -0.77 -22.11 -0.47
N VAL A 850 -0.47 -21.86 -1.74
CA VAL A 850 -1.45 -21.68 -2.84
C VAL A 850 -2.35 -22.91 -3.00
N SER A 851 -1.84 -24.11 -2.69
CA SER A 851 -2.62 -25.36 -2.64
C SER A 851 -3.82 -25.31 -1.69
N HIS A 852 -3.66 -24.75 -0.48
CA HIS A 852 -4.76 -24.64 0.50
C HIS A 852 -5.81 -23.60 0.09
N TRP A 853 -5.48 -22.68 -0.82
CA TRP A 853 -6.29 -21.51 -1.18
C TRP A 853 -7.02 -21.62 -2.54
N VAL A 854 -6.41 -22.27 -3.54
CA VAL A 854 -7.00 -22.49 -4.88
C VAL A 854 -7.27 -23.97 -5.18
N GLY A 855 -6.51 -24.88 -4.57
CA GLY A 855 -6.63 -26.33 -4.82
C GLY A 855 -6.33 -26.74 -6.26
N ASN A 856 -5.29 -26.17 -6.88
CA ASN A 856 -5.00 -26.38 -8.29
C ASN A 856 -3.49 -26.36 -8.58
N GLU A 857 -2.94 -27.53 -8.93
CA GLU A 857 -1.50 -27.74 -9.14
C GLU A 857 -0.90 -26.84 -10.23
N GLU A 858 -1.67 -26.44 -11.25
CA GLU A 858 -1.15 -25.57 -12.32
C GLU A 858 -1.01 -24.12 -11.83
N VAL A 859 -2.02 -23.62 -11.11
CA VAL A 859 -1.95 -22.31 -10.44
C VAL A 859 -0.78 -22.26 -9.45
N GLU A 860 -0.51 -23.34 -8.72
CA GLU A 860 0.66 -23.43 -7.83
C GLU A 860 2.00 -23.29 -8.58
N LYS A 861 2.13 -23.88 -9.79
CA LYS A 861 3.32 -23.71 -10.64
C LYS A 861 3.47 -22.28 -11.12
N LEU A 862 2.37 -21.63 -11.52
CA LEU A 862 2.38 -20.23 -11.97
C LEU A 862 2.84 -19.27 -10.86
N TYR A 863 2.24 -19.37 -9.66
CA TYR A 863 2.66 -18.57 -8.51
C TYR A 863 4.10 -18.86 -8.07
N LYS A 864 4.58 -20.11 -8.20
CA LYS A 864 5.99 -20.42 -7.96
C LYS A 864 6.90 -19.75 -9.00
N GLY A 865 6.58 -19.85 -10.29
CA GLY A 865 7.35 -19.20 -11.35
C GLY A 865 7.43 -17.68 -11.17
N PHE A 866 6.33 -17.06 -10.73
CA PHE A 866 6.27 -15.66 -10.35
C PHE A 866 7.18 -15.31 -9.15
N ALA A 867 7.20 -16.14 -8.11
CA ALA A 867 8.10 -15.98 -6.97
C ALA A 867 9.58 -16.10 -7.37
N ASP A 868 9.93 -17.16 -8.11
CA ASP A 868 11.28 -17.40 -8.66
C ASP A 868 11.73 -16.19 -9.53
N ARG A 869 10.81 -15.62 -10.32
CA ARG A 869 11.02 -14.43 -11.16
C ARG A 869 11.20 -13.14 -10.35
N MET A 870 10.46 -12.95 -9.26
CA MET A 870 10.65 -11.78 -8.38
C MET A 870 12.02 -11.80 -7.69
N GLU A 871 12.53 -12.97 -7.28
CA GLU A 871 13.92 -13.04 -6.81
C GLU A 871 14.94 -12.70 -7.91
N GLU A 872 14.69 -13.08 -9.17
CA GLU A 872 15.55 -12.72 -10.31
C GLU A 872 15.57 -11.20 -10.53
N ILE A 873 14.41 -10.55 -10.47
CA ILE A 873 14.28 -9.10 -10.62
C ILE A 873 15.02 -8.37 -9.48
N GLU A 874 14.92 -8.84 -8.24
CA GLU A 874 15.73 -8.30 -7.14
C GLU A 874 17.24 -8.39 -7.44
N LYS A 875 17.71 -9.52 -8.01
CA LYS A 875 19.11 -9.71 -8.40
C LYS A 875 19.51 -8.77 -9.55
N ILE A 876 18.64 -8.55 -10.54
CA ILE A 876 18.85 -7.61 -11.66
C ILE A 876 18.96 -6.15 -11.17
N ILE A 877 18.02 -5.69 -10.33
CA ILE A 877 18.01 -4.33 -9.81
C ILE A 877 19.24 -4.09 -8.91
N ASN A 878 19.63 -5.08 -8.10
CA ASN A 878 20.86 -5.04 -7.31
C ASN A 878 22.15 -4.98 -8.14
N LEU A 879 22.14 -5.44 -9.40
CA LEU A 879 23.26 -5.29 -10.33
C LEU A 879 23.24 -3.90 -10.98
N ARG A 880 22.07 -3.42 -11.45
CA ARG A 880 21.89 -2.06 -11.98
C ARG A 880 22.34 -0.99 -10.99
N ASN A 881 21.97 -1.13 -9.71
CA ASN A 881 22.36 -0.20 -8.64
C ASN A 881 23.87 -0.15 -8.34
N LYS A 882 24.65 -1.10 -8.87
CA LYS A 882 26.12 -1.18 -8.75
C LYS A 882 26.85 -0.80 -10.05
N ASP A 883 26.12 -0.57 -11.14
CA ASP A 883 26.72 -0.18 -12.42
C ASP A 883 27.00 1.33 -12.44
N ALA A 884 28.27 1.71 -12.34
CA ALA A 884 28.71 3.11 -12.35
C ALA A 884 28.38 3.88 -13.66
N ARG A 885 27.85 3.20 -14.68
CA ARG A 885 27.29 3.83 -15.90
C ARG A 885 25.88 4.38 -15.68
N MET A 886 25.10 3.80 -14.75
CA MET A 886 23.70 4.15 -14.45
C MET A 886 23.61 5.26 -13.38
N LYS A 887 23.99 6.47 -13.80
CA LYS A 887 24.19 7.65 -12.93
C LYS A 887 22.93 8.18 -12.25
N ASN A 888 21.74 7.86 -12.76
CA ASN A 888 20.48 8.30 -12.15
C ASN A 888 20.09 7.39 -10.97
N ARG A 889 20.69 6.20 -10.85
CA ARG A 889 20.40 5.17 -9.83
C ARG A 889 21.15 5.33 -8.53
N SER A 890 22.47 5.56 -8.59
CA SER A 890 23.36 5.59 -7.43
C SER A 890 24.64 6.39 -7.72
N GLY A 891 25.38 6.78 -6.68
CA GLY A 891 26.66 7.47 -6.86
C GLY A 891 27.19 8.16 -5.60
N ALA A 892 28.17 9.05 -5.79
CA ALA A 892 28.73 9.83 -4.69
C ALA A 892 27.66 10.75 -4.08
N GLY A 893 27.26 10.47 -2.84
CA GLY A 893 26.18 11.20 -2.16
C GLY A 893 24.76 10.83 -2.64
N VAL A 894 24.59 9.77 -3.44
CA VAL A 894 23.30 9.35 -3.97
C VAL A 894 23.06 7.87 -3.59
N PRO A 895 22.11 7.58 -2.68
CA PRO A 895 21.77 6.20 -2.33
C PRO A 895 21.15 5.48 -3.55
N PRO A 896 21.25 4.14 -3.60
CA PRO A 896 20.67 3.34 -4.68
C PRO A 896 19.14 3.49 -4.76
N TYR A 897 18.59 3.46 -5.97
CA TYR A 897 17.15 3.38 -6.21
C TYR A 897 16.65 1.97 -5.89
N GLU A 898 15.99 1.81 -4.73
CA GLU A 898 15.53 0.50 -4.22
C GLU A 898 14.00 0.39 -4.03
N LEU A 899 13.23 1.43 -4.36
CA LEU A 899 11.76 1.49 -4.19
C LEU A 899 10.98 0.40 -4.97
N LEU A 900 11.63 -0.25 -5.95
CA LEU A 900 11.08 -1.37 -6.72
C LEU A 900 11.86 -2.68 -6.53
N LEU A 901 12.66 -2.81 -5.46
CA LEU A 901 13.07 -4.14 -4.99
C LEU A 901 11.84 -4.86 -4.38
N PRO A 902 11.50 -6.09 -4.83
CA PRO A 902 10.34 -6.82 -4.31
C PRO A 902 10.36 -7.06 -2.80
N SER A 903 11.50 -7.50 -2.23
CA SER A 903 11.55 -7.91 -0.81
C SER A 903 11.96 -6.79 0.15
N SER A 904 11.48 -6.86 1.40
CA SER A 904 11.84 -5.93 2.47
C SER A 904 11.60 -6.54 3.85
N GLY A 905 11.77 -5.72 4.90
CA GLY A 905 11.43 -6.05 6.27
C GLY A 905 10.71 -4.88 6.95
N PRO A 906 10.20 -5.06 8.18
CA PRO A 906 9.44 -4.03 8.89
C PRO A 906 10.27 -2.78 9.17
N GLY A 907 9.63 -1.60 9.11
CA GLY A 907 10.27 -0.30 9.31
C GLY A 907 10.32 0.57 8.05
N VAL A 908 11.00 1.72 8.17
CA VAL A 908 11.24 2.65 7.05
C VAL A 908 12.51 2.22 6.31
N THR A 909 12.34 1.42 5.27
CA THR A 909 13.45 0.79 4.52
C THR A 909 13.71 1.44 3.16
N GLY A 910 12.70 2.06 2.53
CA GLY A 910 12.80 2.62 1.19
C GLY A 910 12.90 1.57 0.07
N ARG A 911 12.42 0.35 0.34
CA ARG A 911 12.41 -0.81 -0.56
C ARG A 911 11.31 -1.79 -0.17
N GLY A 912 10.84 -2.62 -1.10
CA GLY A 912 9.75 -3.57 -0.86
C GLY A 912 8.49 -3.20 -1.63
N ILE A 913 7.91 -4.19 -2.30
CA ILE A 913 6.64 -4.04 -3.01
C ILE A 913 5.60 -4.90 -2.28
N PRO A 914 4.66 -4.33 -1.51
CA PRO A 914 3.52 -5.07 -0.97
C PRO A 914 2.60 -5.60 -2.10
N ASN A 915 1.76 -6.58 -1.80
CA ASN A 915 0.72 -6.99 -2.75
C ASN A 915 -0.36 -5.91 -2.94
N SER A 916 -0.68 -5.13 -1.90
CA SER A 916 -1.79 -4.17 -1.87
C SER A 916 -1.40 -2.79 -1.33
N ILE A 917 -2.37 -1.88 -1.27
CA ILE A 917 -2.25 -0.55 -0.67
C ILE A 917 -2.38 -0.70 0.87
N SER A 918 -1.41 -1.39 1.47
CA SER A 918 -1.48 -1.85 2.87
C SER A 918 -0.86 -0.88 3.88
N ILE A 919 0.13 -0.08 3.48
CA ILE A 919 0.47 1.26 3.98
C ILE A 919 1.51 1.92 3.07
#